data_AF-A0A972SBL6-F1
#
_entry.id   AF-A0A972SBL6-F1
#
_cell.length_a   1.000
_cell.length_b   1.000
_cell.length_c   1.000
_cell.angle_alpha   90.00
_cell.angle_beta   90.00
_cell.angle_gamma   90.00
#
_symmetry.space_group_name_H-M   'P 1'
#
loop_
_entity.id
_entity.type
_entity.pdbx_description
1 polymer ?
#
loop_
_entity_poly.entity_id
_entity_poly.type
_entity_poly.pdbx_seq_one_letter_code
_entity_poly.pdbx_strand_id
1 'polypeptide(L)'
;MKNTAHTKAPIIILAHGTVVTMDEKRHIYRDGAVAFQGRDILAVGPSADILDRYPEAQVEDVSNHLVIPGLVNAHTHMPMSLLRGLVDDQRLDVWLLGYMMPVEREFVRPEFVRWGTLLSALEMVKGGTTTFCDMYYYEHDVAQAAVDVGMRGICGQTILKFPAPDATSYDESLAYAREFIEHWKDHELIIPAVAPHAPYTATEDMIQRCVELALEFDVPLHIHLSETEKEVRDNYRDRGLPPILWAEKVGVFRARTIAAHCVHVEDREIPVLAKHGVGVAHNPSSNLKLASGIAPVVAMRDAGISVGVGTDGAASNNDLDMFEETRLAAFLPKGISGDPTALPAVDAFAMATIEGARAIHMEHLIGSLEPGKRADIVVVALEAPHTRPQYALSDANVYSHLIYTAHASDVRHVWINGRPIVRDGEVLTVDTEEIYTQAQAFADRIADFLSKREASLLDKLIAIGGLERSETFEIQVKARISSPEQVVRVLQEDPDIEVVKHTVRQQYDTYFLFNGREAGIIRYREDNVIRTSDSQGGPVTLNVEPIYTLTLLGPTHEREYGNSIILSRSRFTAPAVYSLRFYKEYFQPKRIKEVVKWRDRYRIRYKGEDFAINIDKLSKPPEEGYFLEIKSRTWSEEDAIRKAVLAGELLEKFGVRPNEIVRGEYVAL
;
A
#
# COMPACT_ATOMS: atom_id res chain seq x y z
N MET A 1 -36.40 -40.76 16.60
CA MET A 1 -36.55 -39.72 17.63
C MET A 1 -35.71 -40.09 18.85
N LYS A 2 -34.47 -39.60 18.92
CA LYS A 2 -33.71 -39.53 20.17
C LYS A 2 -33.65 -38.05 20.53
N ASN A 3 -34.32 -37.72 21.62
CA ASN A 3 -34.39 -36.39 22.19
C ASN A 3 -33.03 -36.09 22.84
N THR A 4 -32.10 -35.50 22.10
CA THR A 4 -30.90 -34.89 22.69
C THR A 4 -31.35 -33.62 23.37
N ALA A 5 -31.58 -33.70 24.68
CA ALA A 5 -31.80 -32.52 25.51
C ALA A 5 -30.59 -31.59 25.31
N HIS A 6 -30.79 -30.49 24.59
CA HIS A 6 -29.83 -29.39 24.53
C HIS A 6 -29.74 -28.82 25.95
N THR A 7 -28.73 -29.24 26.71
CA THR A 7 -28.35 -28.57 27.94
C THR A 7 -28.04 -27.12 27.58
N LYS A 8 -28.87 -26.18 28.04
CA LYS A 8 -28.60 -24.74 27.88
C LYS A 8 -27.20 -24.45 28.41
N ALA A 9 -26.43 -23.63 27.70
CA ALA A 9 -25.13 -23.16 28.18
C ALA A 9 -25.29 -22.55 29.58
N PRO A 10 -24.32 -22.73 30.50
CA PRO A 10 -24.39 -22.09 31.81
C PRO A 10 -24.42 -20.56 31.64
N ILE A 11 -25.07 -19.88 32.59
CA ILE A 11 -24.95 -18.42 32.71
C ILE A 11 -23.60 -18.15 33.38
N ILE A 12 -22.84 -17.22 32.81
CA ILE A 12 -21.58 -16.72 33.38
C ILE A 12 -21.79 -15.28 33.83
N ILE A 13 -21.27 -14.93 35.00
CA ILE A 13 -21.26 -13.56 35.54
C ILE A 13 -19.82 -13.15 35.80
N LEU A 14 -19.39 -12.04 35.21
CA LEU A 14 -18.19 -11.33 35.64
C LEU A 14 -18.64 -10.29 36.67
N ALA A 15 -18.27 -10.44 37.95
CA ALA A 15 -18.77 -9.62 39.05
C ALA A 15 -17.66 -8.80 39.74
N HIS A 16 -18.06 -7.73 40.43
CA HIS A 16 -17.20 -6.87 41.26
C HIS A 16 -16.17 -6.03 40.52
N GLY A 17 -16.23 -5.99 39.19
CA GLY A 17 -15.41 -5.11 38.36
C GLY A 17 -16.03 -3.73 38.17
N THR A 18 -15.24 -2.77 37.69
CA THR A 18 -15.79 -1.52 37.15
C THR A 18 -16.24 -1.74 35.71
N VAL A 19 -17.55 -1.89 35.50
CA VAL A 19 -18.14 -2.12 34.19
C VAL A 19 -18.36 -0.80 33.46
N VAL A 20 -17.71 -0.63 32.31
CA VAL A 20 -17.88 0.52 31.41
C VAL A 20 -18.75 0.07 30.25
N THR A 21 -20.02 0.48 30.23
CA THR A 21 -21.00 -0.13 29.32
C THR A 21 -20.88 0.33 27.88
N MET A 22 -20.56 1.61 27.66
CA MET A 22 -20.70 2.28 26.36
C MET A 22 -22.11 2.21 25.74
N ASP A 23 -23.13 2.01 26.58
CA ASP A 23 -24.52 2.17 26.16
C ASP A 23 -24.84 3.64 25.84
N GLU A 24 -26.06 3.93 25.37
CA GLU A 24 -26.47 5.29 25.00
C GLU A 24 -26.25 6.32 26.12
N LYS A 25 -26.41 5.90 27.39
CA LYS A 25 -26.25 6.75 28.57
C LYS A 25 -24.84 6.73 29.15
N ARG A 26 -23.93 5.91 28.58
CA ARG A 26 -22.55 5.68 29.03
C ARG A 26 -22.49 5.29 30.51
N HIS A 27 -23.36 4.40 30.97
CA HIS A 27 -23.35 3.97 32.37
C HIS A 27 -22.01 3.34 32.77
N ILE A 28 -21.57 3.64 33.99
CA ILE A 28 -20.43 3.01 34.65
C ILE A 28 -20.88 2.45 36.00
N TYR A 29 -20.65 1.15 36.22
CA TYR A 29 -20.95 0.47 37.48
C TYR A 29 -19.64 0.11 38.17
N ARG A 30 -19.26 0.81 39.25
CA ARG A 30 -17.96 0.61 39.93
C ARG A 30 -17.82 -0.74 40.64
N ASP A 31 -18.92 -1.20 41.24
CA ASP A 31 -19.13 -2.58 41.66
C ASP A 31 -20.22 -3.15 40.77
N GLY A 32 -19.83 -3.45 39.53
CA GLY A 32 -20.73 -3.88 38.47
C GLY A 32 -20.51 -5.32 38.06
N ALA A 33 -21.52 -5.86 37.39
CA ALA A 33 -21.46 -7.18 36.80
C ALA A 33 -22.08 -7.23 35.39
N VAL A 34 -21.56 -8.16 34.60
CA VAL A 34 -22.09 -8.53 33.27
C VAL A 34 -22.46 -10.01 33.31
N ALA A 35 -23.73 -10.33 33.08
CA ALA A 35 -24.23 -11.69 32.94
C ALA A 35 -24.46 -12.02 31.47
N PHE A 36 -23.96 -13.16 31.00
CA PHE A 36 -24.15 -13.63 29.63
C PHE A 36 -24.39 -15.15 29.57
N GLN A 37 -25.04 -15.61 28.52
CA GLN A 37 -25.32 -17.04 28.30
C GLN A 37 -25.17 -17.38 26.81
N GLY A 38 -24.32 -18.36 26.53
CA GLY A 38 -23.92 -18.61 25.15
C GLY A 38 -23.32 -17.33 24.56
N ARG A 39 -23.85 -16.87 23.43
CA ARG A 39 -23.33 -15.71 22.71
C ARG A 39 -23.89 -14.36 23.14
N ASP A 40 -24.92 -14.32 23.98
CA ASP A 40 -25.71 -13.11 24.23
C ASP A 40 -25.55 -12.60 25.67
N ILE A 41 -25.42 -11.28 25.80
CA ILE A 41 -25.47 -10.57 27.08
C ILE A 41 -26.92 -10.60 27.58
N LEU A 42 -27.11 -11.05 28.82
CA LEU A 42 -28.43 -11.15 29.47
C LEU A 42 -28.75 -9.92 30.31
N ALA A 43 -27.76 -9.40 31.03
CA ALA A 43 -27.94 -8.26 31.93
C ALA A 43 -26.60 -7.59 32.27
N VAL A 44 -26.66 -6.28 32.53
CA VAL A 44 -25.54 -5.47 33.00
C VAL A 44 -26.06 -4.52 34.07
N GLY A 45 -25.34 -4.38 35.18
CA GLY A 45 -25.79 -3.55 36.31
C GLY A 45 -24.90 -3.67 37.54
N PRO A 46 -25.35 -3.17 38.70
CA PRO A 46 -24.67 -3.37 39.98
C PRO A 46 -24.51 -4.87 40.30
N SER A 47 -23.35 -5.28 40.83
CA SER A 47 -23.05 -6.69 41.10
C SER A 47 -24.12 -7.37 41.95
N ALA A 48 -24.58 -6.70 43.02
CA ALA A 48 -25.60 -7.23 43.93
C ALA A 48 -26.90 -7.59 43.20
N ASP A 49 -27.37 -6.73 42.29
CA ASP A 49 -28.61 -6.93 41.55
C ASP A 49 -28.49 -8.09 40.55
N ILE A 50 -27.33 -8.21 39.89
CA ILE A 50 -27.08 -9.26 38.90
C ILE A 50 -26.91 -10.63 39.56
N LEU A 51 -26.21 -10.70 40.70
CA LEU A 51 -26.01 -11.92 41.48
C LEU A 51 -27.33 -12.43 42.06
N ASP A 52 -28.19 -11.54 42.60
CA ASP A 52 -29.52 -11.91 43.10
C ASP A 52 -30.43 -12.43 41.97
N ARG A 53 -30.34 -11.82 40.78
CA ARG A 53 -31.13 -12.23 39.62
C ARG A 53 -30.75 -13.59 39.05
N TYR A 54 -29.50 -14.01 39.20
CA TYR A 54 -28.95 -15.24 38.63
C TYR A 54 -28.13 -16.05 39.66
N PRO A 55 -28.75 -16.56 40.73
CA PRO A 55 -28.05 -17.18 41.87
C PRO A 55 -27.35 -18.51 41.53
N GLU A 56 -27.75 -19.15 40.43
CA GLU A 56 -27.18 -20.42 39.95
C GLU A 56 -26.11 -20.23 38.86
N ALA A 57 -25.71 -18.99 38.56
CA ALA A 57 -24.72 -18.70 37.53
C ALA A 57 -23.30 -19.04 38.00
N GLN A 58 -22.41 -19.29 37.04
CA GLN A 58 -20.99 -19.38 37.28
C GLN A 58 -20.44 -17.96 37.46
N VAL A 59 -19.95 -17.65 38.65
CA VAL A 59 -19.44 -16.32 38.99
C VAL A 59 -17.93 -16.31 38.89
N GLU A 60 -17.41 -15.35 38.14
CA GLU A 60 -16.00 -14.99 38.08
C GLU A 60 -15.82 -13.61 38.72
N ASP A 61 -14.99 -13.55 39.76
CA ASP A 61 -14.66 -12.30 40.44
C ASP A 61 -13.59 -11.54 39.64
N VAL A 62 -13.95 -10.34 39.17
CA VAL A 62 -13.08 -9.43 38.43
C VAL A 62 -12.86 -8.13 39.21
N SER A 63 -12.81 -8.23 40.55
CA SER A 63 -12.42 -7.13 41.45
C SER A 63 -11.11 -6.49 40.99
N ASN A 64 -11.02 -5.16 41.11
CA ASN A 64 -9.86 -4.35 40.66
C ASN A 64 -9.57 -4.39 39.15
N HIS A 65 -10.51 -4.86 38.33
CA HIS A 65 -10.42 -4.81 36.88
C HIS A 65 -11.50 -3.90 36.28
N LEU A 66 -11.27 -3.45 35.05
CA LEU A 66 -12.29 -2.88 34.19
C LEU A 66 -12.92 -3.98 33.35
N VAL A 67 -14.24 -3.93 33.19
CA VAL A 67 -14.97 -4.77 32.23
C VAL A 67 -15.52 -3.86 31.14
N ILE A 68 -15.05 -4.05 29.92
CA ILE A 68 -15.34 -3.18 28.78
C ILE A 68 -15.90 -3.97 27.59
N PRO A 69 -16.58 -3.33 26.62
CA PRO A 69 -16.87 -3.96 25.34
C PRO A 69 -15.54 -4.29 24.65
N GLY A 70 -15.53 -5.38 23.88
CA GLY A 70 -14.40 -5.68 23.02
C GLY A 70 -14.04 -4.54 22.08
N LEU A 71 -12.73 -4.32 21.88
CA LEU A 71 -12.26 -3.27 20.97
C LEU A 71 -12.56 -3.68 19.52
N VAL A 72 -12.89 -2.69 18.69
CA VAL A 72 -13.23 -2.84 17.28
C VAL A 72 -12.16 -2.16 16.45
N ASN A 73 -11.36 -2.95 15.74
CA ASN A 73 -10.40 -2.46 14.78
C ASN A 73 -11.10 -2.26 13.42
N ALA A 74 -11.36 -1.01 13.05
CA ALA A 74 -12.21 -0.67 11.91
C ALA A 74 -11.54 -0.83 10.55
N HIS A 75 -10.23 -1.10 10.49
CA HIS A 75 -9.50 -1.31 9.25
C HIS A 75 -8.16 -2.03 9.47
N THR A 76 -7.96 -3.15 8.76
CA THR A 76 -6.74 -3.98 8.80
C THR A 76 -6.34 -4.52 7.43
N HIS A 77 -5.11 -5.02 7.36
CA HIS A 77 -4.64 -6.00 6.38
C HIS A 77 -4.01 -7.21 7.11
N MET A 78 -4.84 -8.19 7.47
CA MET A 78 -4.52 -9.24 8.44
C MET A 78 -3.23 -10.00 8.12
N PRO A 79 -2.96 -10.46 6.88
CA PRO A 79 -1.74 -11.23 6.62
C PRO A 79 -0.44 -10.41 6.63
N MET A 80 -0.51 -9.08 6.59
CA MET A 80 0.68 -8.23 6.50
C MET A 80 1.53 -8.22 7.78
N SER A 81 1.11 -8.89 8.85
CA SER A 81 1.97 -9.15 10.03
C SER A 81 3.25 -9.93 9.70
N LEU A 82 3.24 -10.74 8.63
CA LEU A 82 4.46 -11.39 8.11
C LEU A 82 5.41 -10.42 7.39
N LEU A 83 4.95 -9.22 7.07
CA LEU A 83 5.73 -8.15 6.44
C LEU A 83 6.15 -7.07 7.44
N ARG A 84 5.90 -7.30 8.74
CA ARG A 84 6.20 -6.34 9.81
C ARG A 84 7.68 -5.96 9.80
N GLY A 85 7.95 -4.66 9.77
CA GLY A 85 9.31 -4.11 9.83
C GLY A 85 10.21 -4.51 8.65
N LEU A 86 9.64 -4.96 7.54
CA LEU A 86 10.42 -5.45 6.39
C LEU A 86 11.20 -4.33 5.71
N VAL A 87 10.52 -3.22 5.39
CA VAL A 87 11.12 -2.02 4.80
C VAL A 87 10.35 -0.79 5.31
N ASP A 88 11.05 0.06 6.05
CA ASP A 88 10.50 1.30 6.61
C ASP A 88 11.19 2.55 6.01
N ASP A 89 10.64 3.73 6.31
CA ASP A 89 11.19 5.05 5.96
C ASP A 89 11.40 5.28 4.45
N GLN A 90 10.50 4.72 3.63
CA GLN A 90 10.43 4.95 2.20
C GLN A 90 9.16 5.73 1.84
N ARG A 91 9.19 6.44 0.70
CA ARG A 91 7.98 7.05 0.16
C ARG A 91 6.96 5.97 -0.22
N LEU A 92 5.66 6.23 -0.01
CA LEU A 92 4.57 5.25 -0.24
C LEU A 92 4.67 4.53 -1.60
N ASP A 93 4.96 5.25 -2.68
CA ASP A 93 5.08 4.62 -4.00
C ASP A 93 6.30 3.67 -4.11
N VAL A 94 7.43 4.01 -3.51
CA VAL A 94 8.63 3.16 -3.45
C VAL A 94 8.40 1.95 -2.54
N TRP A 95 7.79 2.16 -1.38
CA TRP A 95 7.44 1.10 -0.44
C TRP A 95 6.46 0.10 -1.07
N LEU A 96 5.33 0.59 -1.58
CA LEU A 96 4.26 -0.23 -2.13
C LEU A 96 4.70 -0.93 -3.43
N LEU A 97 5.15 -0.16 -4.43
CA LEU A 97 5.43 -0.70 -5.77
C LEU A 97 6.80 -1.39 -5.85
N GLY A 98 7.77 -0.95 -5.04
CA GLY A 98 9.14 -1.47 -5.07
C GLY A 98 9.37 -2.66 -4.15
N TYR A 99 8.67 -2.74 -3.03
CA TYR A 99 8.90 -3.77 -2.02
C TYR A 99 7.64 -4.60 -1.74
N MET A 100 6.54 -3.99 -1.30
CA MET A 100 5.34 -4.72 -0.88
C MET A 100 4.75 -5.56 -2.02
N MET A 101 4.31 -4.94 -3.12
CA MET A 101 3.66 -5.66 -4.24
C MET A 101 4.55 -6.78 -4.84
N PRO A 102 5.87 -6.59 -5.04
CA PRO A 102 6.74 -7.69 -5.47
C PRO A 102 6.82 -8.85 -4.47
N VAL A 103 6.87 -8.56 -3.16
CA VAL A 103 6.86 -9.60 -2.11
C VAL A 103 5.50 -10.28 -2.08
N GLU A 104 4.41 -9.53 -2.13
CA GLU A 104 3.05 -10.08 -2.16
C GLU A 104 2.86 -11.01 -3.37
N ARG A 105 3.29 -10.58 -4.55
CA ARG A 105 3.17 -11.39 -5.78
C ARG A 105 3.88 -12.73 -5.66
N GLU A 106 5.06 -12.75 -5.03
CA GLU A 106 5.86 -13.95 -4.84
C GLU A 106 5.30 -14.86 -3.73
N PHE A 107 4.95 -14.28 -2.58
CA PHE A 107 4.69 -15.03 -1.35
C PHE A 107 3.22 -15.18 -0.96
N VAL A 108 2.34 -14.26 -1.36
CA VAL A 108 0.92 -14.30 -0.94
C VAL A 108 0.22 -15.45 -1.65
N ARG A 109 0.02 -16.51 -0.89
CA ARG A 109 -0.69 -17.75 -1.21
C ARG A 109 -1.49 -18.15 0.05
N PRO A 110 -2.43 -19.10 -0.02
CA PRO A 110 -3.25 -19.51 1.13
C PRO A 110 -2.47 -19.73 2.44
N GLU A 111 -1.28 -20.35 2.38
CA GLU A 111 -0.44 -20.59 3.54
C GLU A 111 0.12 -19.30 4.18
N PHE A 112 0.58 -18.35 3.38
CA PHE A 112 1.02 -17.03 3.87
C PHE A 112 -0.15 -16.29 4.53
N VAL A 113 -1.32 -16.34 3.89
CA VAL A 113 -2.54 -15.67 4.38
C VAL A 113 -2.99 -16.27 5.70
N ARG A 114 -3.03 -17.61 5.80
CA ARG A 114 -3.36 -18.32 7.04
C ARG A 114 -2.43 -17.92 8.18
N TRP A 115 -1.11 -18.08 8.02
CA TRP A 115 -0.17 -17.83 9.12
C TRP A 115 -0.06 -16.36 9.50
N GLY A 116 -0.11 -15.44 8.54
CA GLY A 116 -0.15 -14.01 8.82
C GLY A 116 -1.44 -13.60 9.54
N THR A 117 -2.58 -14.13 9.12
CA THR A 117 -3.86 -13.86 9.81
C THR A 117 -3.86 -14.42 11.23
N LEU A 118 -3.35 -15.64 11.44
CA LEU A 118 -3.22 -16.22 12.78
C LEU A 118 -2.32 -15.38 13.69
N LEU A 119 -1.19 -14.87 13.17
CA LEU A 119 -0.30 -13.98 13.92
C LEU A 119 -0.98 -12.66 14.30
N SER A 120 -1.71 -12.05 13.37
CA SER A 120 -2.45 -10.79 13.61
C SER A 120 -3.59 -10.98 14.59
N ALA A 121 -4.39 -12.04 14.43
CA ALA A 121 -5.48 -12.37 15.33
C ALA A 121 -4.95 -12.68 16.74
N LEU A 122 -3.84 -13.42 16.85
CA LEU A 122 -3.15 -13.68 18.12
C LEU A 122 -2.76 -12.39 18.85
N GLU A 123 -2.11 -11.45 18.17
CA GLU A 123 -1.75 -10.14 18.73
C GLU A 123 -2.99 -9.35 19.18
N MET A 124 -3.99 -9.25 18.31
CA MET A 124 -5.20 -8.49 18.54
C MET A 124 -6.04 -9.01 19.71
N VAL A 125 -6.28 -10.33 19.79
CA VAL A 125 -7.08 -10.88 20.90
C VAL A 125 -6.33 -10.74 22.23
N LYS A 126 -5.00 -10.85 22.23
CA LYS A 126 -4.18 -10.55 23.42
C LYS A 126 -4.30 -9.09 23.85
N GLY A 127 -4.45 -8.18 22.89
CA GLY A 127 -4.65 -6.75 23.14
C GLY A 127 -6.10 -6.32 23.38
N GLY A 128 -7.06 -7.26 23.48
CA GLY A 128 -8.48 -6.95 23.75
C GLY A 128 -9.29 -6.54 22.51
N THR A 129 -8.74 -6.67 21.32
CA THR A 129 -9.50 -6.52 20.07
C THR A 129 -10.31 -7.78 19.82
N THR A 130 -11.61 -7.61 19.61
CA THR A 130 -12.56 -8.73 19.41
C THR A 130 -13.12 -8.78 18.00
N THR A 131 -13.12 -7.64 17.31
CA THR A 131 -13.63 -7.49 15.95
C THR A 131 -12.63 -6.73 15.10
N PHE A 132 -12.38 -7.21 13.89
CA PHE A 132 -11.59 -6.51 12.87
C PHE A 132 -12.42 -6.29 11.58
N CYS A 133 -12.02 -5.33 10.75
CA CYS A 133 -12.55 -5.13 9.41
C CYS A 133 -11.39 -5.16 8.41
N ASP A 134 -11.24 -6.28 7.71
CA ASP A 134 -10.13 -6.54 6.81
C ASP A 134 -10.47 -6.19 5.37
N MET A 135 -9.39 -5.99 4.61
CA MET A 135 -9.43 -6.14 3.17
C MET A 135 -8.11 -6.70 2.67
N TYR A 136 -8.13 -7.92 2.16
CA TYR A 136 -6.94 -8.55 1.60
C TYR A 136 -7.32 -9.53 0.48
N TYR A 137 -6.38 -10.40 0.13
CA TYR A 137 -6.52 -11.48 -0.85
C TYR A 137 -6.76 -12.81 -0.14
N TYR A 138 -7.33 -13.78 -0.85
CA TYR A 138 -7.68 -15.10 -0.31
C TYR A 138 -8.53 -14.99 0.97
N GLU A 139 -9.60 -14.19 0.96
CA GLU A 139 -10.41 -13.94 2.17
C GLU A 139 -11.04 -15.20 2.77
N HIS A 140 -11.19 -16.30 2.01
CA HIS A 140 -11.54 -17.60 2.59
C HIS A 140 -10.54 -18.05 3.66
N ASP A 141 -9.24 -17.87 3.42
CA ASP A 141 -8.17 -18.27 4.34
C ASP A 141 -8.09 -17.30 5.53
N VAL A 142 -8.33 -16.00 5.31
CA VAL A 142 -8.45 -15.00 6.38
C VAL A 142 -9.62 -15.35 7.30
N ALA A 143 -10.80 -15.55 6.74
CA ALA A 143 -12.02 -15.89 7.47
C ALA A 143 -11.85 -17.20 8.25
N GLN A 144 -11.27 -18.24 7.65
CA GLN A 144 -11.03 -19.50 8.34
C GLN A 144 -10.03 -19.35 9.49
N ALA A 145 -8.92 -18.62 9.29
CA ALA A 145 -7.95 -18.36 10.37
C ALA A 145 -8.56 -17.55 11.52
N ALA A 146 -9.42 -16.56 11.23
CA ALA A 146 -10.16 -15.84 12.26
C ALA A 146 -11.11 -16.76 13.05
N VAL A 147 -11.81 -17.69 12.37
CA VAL A 147 -12.66 -18.70 13.02
C VAL A 147 -11.84 -19.67 13.88
N ASP A 148 -10.65 -20.09 13.42
CA ASP A 148 -9.75 -20.96 14.19
C ASP A 148 -9.38 -20.31 15.54
N VAL A 149 -9.11 -18.99 15.55
CA VAL A 149 -8.87 -18.22 16.78
C VAL A 149 -10.16 -17.97 17.57
N GLY A 150 -11.31 -17.88 16.90
CA GLY A 150 -12.60 -17.50 17.47
C GLY A 150 -12.85 -15.98 17.45
N MET A 151 -12.21 -15.26 16.52
CA MET A 151 -12.32 -13.81 16.37
C MET A 151 -13.42 -13.42 15.37
N ARG A 152 -14.09 -12.29 15.62
CA ARG A 152 -15.09 -11.74 14.70
C ARG A 152 -14.42 -10.88 13.63
N GLY A 153 -14.89 -10.95 12.39
CA GLY A 153 -14.31 -10.18 11.30
C GLY A 153 -15.34 -9.78 10.25
N ILE A 154 -15.21 -8.55 9.73
CA ILE A 154 -15.65 -8.23 8.38
C ILE A 154 -14.48 -8.54 7.45
N CYS A 155 -14.69 -9.43 6.49
CA CYS A 155 -13.65 -9.91 5.59
C CYS A 155 -13.97 -9.42 4.17
N GLY A 156 -13.20 -8.45 3.66
CA GLY A 156 -13.47 -7.76 2.42
C GLY A 156 -12.61 -8.27 1.27
N GLN A 157 -13.20 -9.01 0.31
CA GLN A 157 -12.44 -9.54 -0.82
C GLN A 157 -11.93 -8.40 -1.70
N THR A 158 -10.60 -8.27 -1.79
CA THR A 158 -9.95 -7.19 -2.53
C THR A 158 -10.13 -7.37 -4.03
N ILE A 159 -10.52 -6.28 -4.71
CA ILE A 159 -10.69 -6.21 -6.16
C ILE A 159 -9.87 -5.06 -6.73
N LEU A 160 -9.03 -5.37 -7.73
CA LEU A 160 -8.11 -4.45 -8.39
C LEU A 160 -8.27 -4.53 -9.92
N LYS A 161 -8.03 -3.43 -10.63
CA LYS A 161 -8.01 -3.44 -12.11
C LYS A 161 -6.82 -4.19 -12.71
N PHE A 162 -5.82 -4.54 -11.89
CA PHE A 162 -4.63 -5.28 -12.26
C PHE A 162 -4.69 -6.69 -11.65
N PRO A 163 -3.87 -7.66 -12.13
CA PRO A 163 -3.81 -8.98 -11.51
C PRO A 163 -3.49 -8.90 -10.01
N ALA A 164 -4.26 -9.63 -9.21
CA ALA A 164 -4.10 -9.82 -7.78
C ALA A 164 -3.46 -11.20 -7.50
N PRO A 165 -2.94 -11.46 -6.28
CA PRO A 165 -2.40 -12.77 -5.92
C PRO A 165 -3.36 -13.95 -6.14
N ASP A 166 -4.66 -13.75 -5.92
CA ASP A 166 -5.72 -14.76 -6.00
C ASP A 166 -6.53 -14.74 -7.31
N ALA A 167 -6.28 -13.76 -8.19
CA ALA A 167 -7.04 -13.58 -9.43
C ALA A 167 -6.23 -12.89 -10.53
N THR A 168 -6.31 -13.37 -11.76
CA THR A 168 -5.55 -12.80 -12.89
C THR A 168 -6.22 -11.58 -13.52
N SER A 169 -7.50 -11.35 -13.22
CA SER A 169 -8.31 -10.23 -13.72
C SER A 169 -9.36 -9.81 -12.69
N TYR A 170 -9.90 -8.59 -12.81
CA TYR A 170 -10.95 -8.13 -11.91
C TYR A 170 -12.27 -8.91 -12.07
N ASP A 171 -12.52 -9.53 -13.23
CA ASP A 171 -13.66 -10.43 -13.43
C ASP A 171 -13.54 -11.70 -12.58
N GLU A 172 -12.34 -12.28 -12.53
CA GLU A 172 -12.04 -13.42 -11.64
C GLU A 172 -12.13 -12.99 -10.18
N SER A 173 -11.61 -11.81 -9.81
CA SER A 173 -11.76 -11.28 -8.44
C SER A 173 -13.22 -11.08 -8.04
N LEU A 174 -14.07 -10.59 -8.94
CA LEU A 174 -15.52 -10.43 -8.69
C LEU A 174 -16.23 -11.79 -8.53
N ALA A 175 -15.85 -12.78 -9.35
CA ALA A 175 -16.37 -14.14 -9.22
C ALA A 175 -15.96 -14.77 -7.87
N TYR A 176 -14.69 -14.62 -7.50
CA TYR A 176 -14.17 -15.09 -6.22
C TYR A 176 -14.84 -14.38 -5.03
N ALA A 177 -15.05 -13.07 -5.10
CA ALA A 177 -15.79 -12.32 -4.09
C ALA A 177 -17.23 -12.82 -3.92
N ARG A 178 -17.91 -13.16 -5.03
CA ARG A 178 -19.24 -13.78 -4.98
C ARG A 178 -19.22 -15.14 -4.29
N GLU A 179 -18.31 -16.03 -4.69
CA GLU A 179 -18.18 -17.36 -4.06
C GLU A 179 -17.89 -17.25 -2.56
N PHE A 180 -17.02 -16.30 -2.19
CA PHE A 180 -16.71 -15.99 -0.80
C PHE A 180 -17.94 -15.53 -0.02
N ILE A 181 -18.71 -14.58 -0.58
CA ILE A 181 -19.96 -14.11 0.04
C ILE A 181 -20.94 -15.28 0.19
N GLU A 182 -21.17 -16.06 -0.86
CA GLU A 182 -22.11 -17.20 -0.83
C GLU A 182 -21.73 -18.24 0.23
N HIS A 183 -20.43 -18.45 0.47
CA HIS A 183 -19.94 -19.40 1.47
C HIS A 183 -20.09 -18.90 2.92
N TRP A 184 -19.73 -17.64 3.17
CA TRP A 184 -19.63 -17.10 4.53
C TRP A 184 -20.85 -16.32 4.98
N LYS A 185 -21.81 -16.08 4.09
CA LYS A 185 -23.08 -15.44 4.44
C LYS A 185 -23.76 -16.22 5.57
N ASP A 186 -24.31 -15.47 6.53
CA ASP A 186 -24.97 -15.98 7.74
C ASP A 186 -24.05 -16.72 8.74
N HIS A 187 -22.73 -16.69 8.56
CA HIS A 187 -21.78 -17.19 9.56
C HIS A 187 -21.85 -16.35 10.86
N GLU A 188 -21.62 -16.98 12.01
CA GLU A 188 -21.81 -16.33 13.32
C GLU A 188 -20.72 -15.32 13.73
N LEU A 189 -19.55 -15.41 13.09
CA LEU A 189 -18.37 -14.58 13.35
C LEU A 189 -17.91 -13.79 12.13
N ILE A 190 -18.21 -14.25 10.91
CA ILE A 190 -17.64 -13.70 9.68
C ILE A 190 -18.75 -13.00 8.91
N ILE A 191 -18.50 -11.75 8.55
CA ILE A 191 -19.35 -10.95 7.70
C ILE A 191 -18.57 -10.76 6.40
N PRO A 192 -18.96 -11.41 5.29
CA PRO A 192 -18.28 -11.19 4.03
C PRO A 192 -18.59 -9.78 3.51
N ALA A 193 -17.62 -9.16 2.84
CA ALA A 193 -17.74 -7.83 2.25
C ALA A 193 -17.05 -7.78 0.88
N VAL A 194 -17.38 -6.76 0.09
CA VAL A 194 -16.69 -6.46 -1.18
C VAL A 194 -15.71 -5.32 -0.95
N ALA A 195 -14.44 -5.49 -1.31
CA ALA A 195 -13.41 -4.48 -1.06
C ALA A 195 -12.70 -3.98 -2.33
N PRO A 196 -13.34 -3.11 -3.15
CA PRO A 196 -12.59 -2.43 -4.19
C PRO A 196 -11.48 -1.59 -3.54
N HIS A 197 -10.22 -1.82 -3.95
CA HIS A 197 -9.08 -1.31 -3.18
C HIS A 197 -9.07 0.22 -2.98
N ALA A 198 -9.04 1.00 -4.07
CA ALA A 198 -9.00 2.46 -4.02
C ALA A 198 -9.39 3.06 -5.38
N PRO A 199 -9.75 4.36 -5.45
CA PRO A 199 -10.08 5.04 -6.70
C PRO A 199 -9.02 4.92 -7.80
N TYR A 200 -7.73 4.98 -7.45
CA TYR A 200 -6.61 4.95 -8.41
C TYR A 200 -6.27 3.55 -8.94
N THR A 201 -6.70 2.49 -8.24
CA THR A 201 -6.54 1.09 -8.67
C THR A 201 -7.80 0.51 -9.31
N ALA A 202 -8.80 1.35 -9.58
CA ALA A 202 -10.11 0.95 -10.09
C ALA A 202 -10.48 1.65 -11.40
N THR A 203 -11.36 1.02 -12.18
CA THR A 203 -12.13 1.66 -13.26
C THR A 203 -13.55 1.97 -12.77
N GLU A 204 -14.28 2.87 -13.44
CA GLU A 204 -15.68 3.18 -13.06
C GLU A 204 -16.57 1.93 -13.18
N ASP A 205 -16.43 1.16 -14.25
CA ASP A 205 -17.15 -0.11 -14.48
C ASP A 205 -16.91 -1.13 -13.36
N MET A 206 -15.64 -1.34 -12.99
CA MET A 206 -15.27 -2.26 -11.92
C MET A 206 -15.94 -1.88 -10.59
N ILE A 207 -15.94 -0.59 -10.25
CA ILE A 207 -16.56 -0.08 -9.01
C ILE A 207 -18.07 -0.27 -9.04
N GLN A 208 -18.71 0.05 -10.14
CA GLN A 208 -20.16 -0.14 -10.29
C GLN A 208 -20.54 -1.62 -10.09
N ARG A 209 -19.76 -2.55 -10.65
CA ARG A 209 -19.97 -4.00 -10.44
C ARG A 209 -19.72 -4.44 -8.99
N CYS A 210 -18.72 -3.86 -8.31
CA CYS A 210 -18.52 -4.10 -6.88
C CYS A 210 -19.72 -3.62 -6.04
N VAL A 211 -20.26 -2.44 -6.36
CA VAL A 211 -21.46 -1.88 -5.72
C VAL A 211 -22.67 -2.76 -5.97
N GLU A 212 -22.88 -3.19 -7.21
CA GLU A 212 -23.98 -4.09 -7.56
C GLU A 212 -23.91 -5.41 -6.79
N LEU A 213 -22.72 -6.01 -6.68
CA LEU A 213 -22.51 -7.23 -5.90
C LEU A 213 -22.80 -7.01 -4.41
N ALA A 214 -22.32 -5.90 -3.83
CA ALA A 214 -22.58 -5.58 -2.42
C ALA A 214 -24.08 -5.38 -2.14
N LEU A 215 -24.79 -4.72 -3.06
CA LEU A 215 -26.24 -4.52 -2.98
C LEU A 215 -27.03 -5.82 -3.18
N GLU A 216 -26.60 -6.69 -4.09
CA GLU A 216 -27.26 -7.97 -4.36
C GLU A 216 -27.32 -8.86 -3.13
N PHE A 217 -26.21 -8.93 -2.38
CA PHE A 217 -26.12 -9.77 -1.19
C PHE A 217 -26.44 -9.05 0.12
N ASP A 218 -26.65 -7.73 0.08
CA ASP A 218 -26.75 -6.83 1.23
C ASP A 218 -25.55 -6.99 2.18
N VAL A 219 -24.34 -6.80 1.65
CA VAL A 219 -23.08 -6.87 2.40
C VAL A 219 -22.35 -5.52 2.42
N PRO A 220 -21.44 -5.28 3.38
CA PRO A 220 -20.64 -4.07 3.40
C PRO A 220 -19.73 -3.92 2.17
N LEU A 221 -19.37 -2.67 1.88
CA LEU A 221 -18.34 -2.31 0.89
C LEU A 221 -17.23 -1.54 1.60
N HIS A 222 -16.00 -2.04 1.53
CA HIS A 222 -14.83 -1.47 2.21
C HIS A 222 -13.84 -0.89 1.18
N ILE A 223 -13.42 0.38 1.32
CA ILE A 223 -12.57 1.04 0.32
C ILE A 223 -11.63 2.07 0.97
N HIS A 224 -10.38 2.15 0.52
CA HIS A 224 -9.50 3.29 0.85
C HIS A 224 -9.94 4.53 0.08
N LEU A 225 -10.11 5.65 0.77
CA LEU A 225 -10.64 6.86 0.14
C LEU A 225 -10.00 8.14 0.68
N SER A 226 -9.50 8.97 -0.24
CA SER A 226 -8.87 10.27 0.09
C SER A 226 -7.73 10.13 1.10
N GLU A 227 -6.88 9.12 0.93
CA GLU A 227 -5.76 8.83 1.82
C GLU A 227 -4.64 9.85 1.64
N THR A 228 -4.31 10.22 0.39
CA THR A 228 -3.17 11.12 0.11
C THR A 228 -3.54 12.32 -0.75
N GLU A 229 -2.83 13.44 -0.58
CA GLU A 229 -3.00 14.63 -1.42
C GLU A 229 -2.76 14.31 -2.91
N LYS A 230 -1.83 13.38 -3.18
CA LYS A 230 -1.55 12.89 -4.53
C LYS A 230 -2.77 12.19 -5.13
N GLU A 231 -3.46 11.33 -4.39
CA GLU A 231 -4.70 10.70 -4.82
C GLU A 231 -5.73 11.76 -5.21
N VAL A 232 -5.99 12.74 -4.32
CA VAL A 232 -6.98 13.79 -4.57
C VAL A 232 -6.66 14.57 -5.84
N ARG A 233 -5.40 15.01 -5.98
CA ARG A 233 -4.94 15.76 -7.16
C ARG A 233 -5.05 14.94 -8.45
N ASP A 234 -4.63 13.67 -8.42
CA ASP A 234 -4.67 12.81 -9.60
C ASP A 234 -6.12 12.46 -9.98
N ASN A 235 -7.01 12.19 -9.02
CA ASN A 235 -8.42 11.93 -9.29
C ASN A 235 -9.11 13.17 -9.86
N TYR A 236 -8.78 14.37 -9.37
CA TYR A 236 -9.26 15.62 -9.96
C TYR A 236 -8.76 15.83 -11.39
N ARG A 237 -7.46 15.59 -11.65
CA ARG A 237 -6.88 15.67 -12.99
C ARG A 237 -7.53 14.70 -13.98
N ASP A 238 -7.72 13.46 -13.55
CA ASP A 238 -8.12 12.36 -14.44
C ASP A 238 -9.65 12.25 -14.59
N ARG A 239 -10.42 12.70 -13.59
CA ARG A 239 -11.88 12.49 -13.51
C ARG A 239 -12.70 13.77 -13.22
N GLY A 240 -12.03 14.89 -12.98
CA GLY A 240 -12.67 16.20 -12.73
C GLY A 240 -13.35 16.36 -11.37
N LEU A 241 -13.20 15.37 -10.47
CA LEU A 241 -13.81 15.35 -9.14
C LEU A 241 -12.79 14.88 -8.09
N PRO A 242 -12.87 15.35 -6.84
CA PRO A 242 -12.15 14.72 -5.73
C PRO A 242 -12.71 13.32 -5.44
N PRO A 243 -11.96 12.45 -4.74
CA PRO A 243 -12.30 11.03 -4.60
C PRO A 243 -13.67 10.76 -3.97
N ILE A 244 -14.07 11.51 -2.94
CA ILE A 244 -15.38 11.32 -2.28
C ILE A 244 -16.54 11.66 -3.22
N LEU A 245 -16.48 12.81 -3.90
CA LEU A 245 -17.53 13.20 -4.85
C LEU A 245 -17.57 12.27 -6.08
N TRP A 246 -16.41 11.76 -6.49
CA TRP A 246 -16.35 10.71 -7.52
C TRP A 246 -16.98 9.40 -7.03
N ALA A 247 -16.69 8.96 -5.81
CA ALA A 247 -17.27 7.76 -5.21
C ALA A 247 -18.80 7.86 -5.09
N GLU A 248 -19.32 9.05 -4.72
CA GLU A 248 -20.77 9.33 -4.76
C GLU A 248 -21.32 9.18 -6.18
N LYS A 249 -20.68 9.81 -7.18
CA LYS A 249 -21.11 9.78 -8.58
C LYS A 249 -21.20 8.36 -9.15
N VAL A 250 -20.22 7.50 -8.86
CA VAL A 250 -20.20 6.11 -9.35
C VAL A 250 -21.03 5.16 -8.48
N GLY A 251 -21.62 5.67 -7.38
CA GLY A 251 -22.60 4.95 -6.57
C GLY A 251 -22.04 4.13 -5.43
N VAL A 252 -20.77 4.31 -5.03
CA VAL A 252 -20.14 3.60 -3.89
C VAL A 252 -21.04 3.68 -2.65
N PHE A 253 -21.48 4.89 -2.31
CA PHE A 253 -22.27 5.16 -1.12
C PHE A 253 -23.74 4.67 -1.19
N ARG A 254 -24.12 3.95 -2.25
CA ARG A 254 -25.40 3.21 -2.27
C ARG A 254 -25.33 1.96 -1.38
N ALA A 255 -24.15 1.36 -1.25
CA ALA A 255 -23.91 0.24 -0.35
C ALA A 255 -23.51 0.74 1.06
N ARG A 256 -23.60 -0.15 2.06
CA ARG A 256 -23.10 0.12 3.42
C ARG A 256 -21.58 0.27 3.39
N THR A 257 -21.13 1.50 3.22
CA THR A 257 -19.74 1.81 2.91
C THR A 257 -18.93 2.04 4.18
N ILE A 258 -17.74 1.45 4.21
CA ILE A 258 -16.66 1.70 5.18
C ILE A 258 -15.51 2.33 4.40
N ALA A 259 -15.18 3.58 4.71
CA ALA A 259 -14.15 4.35 4.05
C ALA A 259 -12.90 4.46 4.94
N ALA A 260 -11.82 3.81 4.54
CA ALA A 260 -10.55 3.84 5.27
C ALA A 260 -9.78 5.15 5.00
N HIS A 261 -9.04 5.59 6.01
CA HIS A 261 -8.22 6.81 6.07
C HIS A 261 -8.99 8.12 6.14
N CYS A 262 -9.63 8.53 5.03
CA CYS A 262 -10.31 9.82 4.90
C CYS A 262 -9.46 11.01 5.41
N VAL A 263 -8.21 11.09 4.97
CA VAL A 263 -7.24 12.10 5.43
C VAL A 263 -7.48 13.44 4.77
N HIS A 264 -7.63 13.44 3.44
CA HIS A 264 -7.80 14.65 2.64
C HIS A 264 -9.26 14.85 2.24
N VAL A 265 -10.08 15.16 3.23
CA VAL A 265 -11.51 15.45 3.06
C VAL A 265 -11.73 16.94 3.23
N GLU A 266 -12.27 17.61 2.20
CA GLU A 266 -12.63 19.02 2.29
C GLU A 266 -13.97 19.20 3.01
N ASP A 267 -14.20 20.39 3.61
CA ASP A 267 -15.44 20.71 4.35
C ASP A 267 -16.72 20.48 3.55
N ARG A 268 -16.66 20.64 2.21
CA ARG A 268 -17.81 20.40 1.32
C ARG A 268 -18.13 18.91 1.11
N GLU A 269 -17.18 18.02 1.38
CA GLU A 269 -17.31 16.57 1.19
C GLU A 269 -17.84 15.88 2.46
N ILE A 270 -17.57 16.43 3.64
CA ILE A 270 -18.05 15.91 4.93
C ILE A 270 -19.58 15.71 4.95
N PRO A 271 -20.43 16.69 4.53
CA PRO A 271 -21.87 16.50 4.49
C PRO A 271 -22.33 15.38 3.54
N VAL A 272 -21.55 15.06 2.50
CA VAL A 272 -21.86 13.96 1.58
C VAL A 272 -21.71 12.63 2.28
N LEU A 273 -20.59 12.42 2.99
CA LEU A 273 -20.36 11.21 3.78
C LEU A 273 -21.45 11.03 4.85
N ALA A 274 -21.78 12.10 5.59
CA ALA A 274 -22.82 12.09 6.61
C ALA A 274 -24.20 11.74 6.04
N LYS A 275 -24.58 12.36 4.91
CA LYS A 275 -25.87 12.12 4.23
C LYS A 275 -26.08 10.65 3.86
N HIS A 276 -25.02 9.97 3.43
CA HIS A 276 -25.10 8.56 3.01
C HIS A 276 -24.81 7.57 4.15
N GLY A 277 -24.55 8.05 5.37
CA GLY A 277 -24.22 7.19 6.50
C GLY A 277 -22.94 6.39 6.29
N VAL A 278 -21.95 6.96 5.59
CA VAL A 278 -20.64 6.31 5.41
C VAL A 278 -19.94 6.22 6.76
N GLY A 279 -19.43 5.05 7.11
CA GLY A 279 -18.55 4.88 8.25
C GLY A 279 -17.10 5.14 7.86
N VAL A 280 -16.33 5.78 8.74
CA VAL A 280 -14.92 6.10 8.49
C VAL A 280 -14.02 5.30 9.42
N ALA A 281 -12.98 4.67 8.89
CA ALA A 281 -11.92 4.06 9.68
C ALA A 281 -10.68 4.98 9.70
N HIS A 282 -10.42 5.61 10.84
CA HIS A 282 -9.27 6.48 11.04
C HIS A 282 -8.03 5.66 11.43
N ASN A 283 -6.98 5.73 10.61
CA ASN A 283 -5.75 4.95 10.76
C ASN A 283 -4.55 5.84 11.13
N PRO A 284 -4.46 6.38 12.37
CA PRO A 284 -3.55 7.46 12.70
C PRO A 284 -2.07 7.11 12.54
N SER A 285 -1.60 5.94 13.00
CA SER A 285 -0.18 5.58 12.92
C SER A 285 0.24 5.37 11.47
N SER A 286 -0.58 4.66 10.68
CA SER A 286 -0.35 4.49 9.23
C SER A 286 -0.31 5.83 8.50
N ASN A 287 -1.30 6.69 8.73
CA ASN A 287 -1.37 8.00 8.09
C ASN A 287 -0.13 8.87 8.39
N LEU A 288 0.43 8.79 9.61
CA LEU A 288 1.64 9.51 9.97
C LEU A 288 2.90 8.85 9.42
N LYS A 289 3.02 7.51 9.53
CA LYS A 289 4.19 6.75 9.09
C LYS A 289 4.41 6.84 7.59
N LEU A 290 3.34 6.84 6.80
CA LEU A 290 3.37 7.03 5.35
C LEU A 290 3.40 8.50 4.92
N ALA A 291 3.34 9.43 5.87
CA ALA A 291 3.19 10.86 5.66
C ALA A 291 1.99 11.23 4.76
N SER A 292 0.91 10.46 4.89
CA SER A 292 -0.37 10.71 4.22
C SER A 292 -0.99 12.00 4.73
N GLY A 293 -1.01 12.22 6.06
CA GLY A 293 -1.50 13.45 6.68
C GLY A 293 -2.29 13.17 7.95
N ILE A 294 -3.15 14.12 8.38
CA ILE A 294 -4.05 13.92 9.52
C ILE A 294 -5.49 14.16 9.09
N ALA A 295 -6.34 13.15 9.31
CA ALA A 295 -7.76 13.20 9.00
C ALA A 295 -8.52 14.20 9.91
N PRO A 296 -9.51 14.94 9.38
CA PRO A 296 -10.30 15.92 10.14
C PRO A 296 -11.39 15.23 10.98
N VAL A 297 -11.00 14.29 11.86
CA VAL A 297 -11.92 13.41 12.59
C VAL A 297 -12.90 14.17 13.47
N VAL A 298 -12.51 15.29 14.07
CA VAL A 298 -13.43 16.10 14.89
C VAL A 298 -14.54 16.69 14.03
N ALA A 299 -14.20 17.28 12.88
CA ALA A 299 -15.19 17.85 11.96
C ALA A 299 -16.13 16.77 11.38
N MET A 300 -15.59 15.59 11.08
CA MET A 300 -16.40 14.45 10.62
C MET A 300 -17.41 14.01 11.68
N ARG A 301 -16.97 13.85 12.93
CA ARG A 301 -17.83 13.46 14.06
C ARG A 301 -18.89 14.52 14.36
N ASP A 302 -18.51 15.80 14.34
CA ASP A 302 -19.44 16.93 14.55
C ASP A 302 -20.54 16.98 13.47
N ALA A 303 -20.25 16.49 12.26
CA ALA A 303 -21.22 16.35 11.18
C ALA A 303 -22.10 15.07 11.29
N GLY A 304 -21.90 14.25 12.31
CA GLY A 304 -22.66 13.01 12.55
C GLY A 304 -22.13 11.77 11.84
N ILE A 305 -20.90 11.82 11.30
CA ILE A 305 -20.22 10.65 10.72
C ILE A 305 -19.74 9.76 11.88
N SER A 306 -20.00 8.46 11.78
CA SER A 306 -19.41 7.49 12.73
C SER A 306 -17.96 7.22 12.33
N VAL A 307 -17.02 7.57 13.22
CA VAL A 307 -15.59 7.38 12.99
C VAL A 307 -15.05 6.32 13.93
N GLY A 308 -14.59 5.20 13.39
CA GLY A 308 -13.85 4.16 14.10
C GLY A 308 -12.34 4.40 14.06
N VAL A 309 -11.60 3.66 14.88
CA VAL A 309 -10.12 3.59 14.81
C VAL A 309 -9.73 2.28 14.12
N GLY A 310 -8.78 2.36 13.17
CA GLY A 310 -8.18 1.20 12.53
C GLY A 310 -6.65 1.24 12.65
N THR A 311 -6.00 0.09 12.56
CA THR A 311 -4.53 0.00 12.65
C THR A 311 -3.86 -0.01 11.29
N ASP A 312 -4.62 -0.30 10.22
CA ASP A 312 -4.09 -0.68 8.91
C ASP A 312 -3.27 -2.00 9.02
N GLY A 313 -2.45 -2.33 8.01
CA GLY A 313 -1.52 -3.45 8.03
C GLY A 313 -0.28 -3.18 8.89
N ALA A 314 0.24 -4.23 9.53
CA ALA A 314 1.45 -4.17 10.35
C ALA A 314 2.74 -3.82 9.58
N ALA A 315 2.69 -3.60 8.26
CA ALA A 315 3.81 -3.11 7.47
C ALA A 315 3.85 -1.56 7.40
N SER A 316 2.74 -0.88 7.73
CA SER A 316 2.59 0.58 7.75
C SER A 316 2.23 1.13 9.13
N ASN A 317 2.16 0.32 10.20
CA ASN A 317 1.90 0.76 11.57
C ASN A 317 3.16 0.86 12.48
N ASN A 318 3.70 -0.21 13.08
CA ASN A 318 3.79 -1.61 12.63
C ASN A 318 3.30 -2.65 13.68
N ASP A 319 2.37 -2.28 14.56
CA ASP A 319 1.65 -3.22 15.44
C ASP A 319 0.13 -3.16 15.22
N LEU A 320 -0.60 -3.98 15.98
CA LEU A 320 -2.07 -4.02 15.95
C LEU A 320 -2.66 -3.64 17.34
N ASP A 321 -2.00 -2.74 18.08
CA ASP A 321 -2.40 -2.30 19.42
C ASP A 321 -3.46 -1.18 19.36
N MET A 322 -4.71 -1.55 19.62
CA MET A 322 -5.84 -0.60 19.64
C MET A 322 -5.78 0.42 20.79
N PHE A 323 -5.09 0.15 21.90
CA PHE A 323 -4.91 1.15 22.97
C PHE A 323 -3.96 2.27 22.50
N GLU A 324 -2.85 1.90 21.87
CA GLU A 324 -1.91 2.87 21.30
C GLU A 324 -2.55 3.67 20.16
N GLU A 325 -3.20 2.98 19.24
CA GLU A 325 -3.83 3.61 18.07
C GLU A 325 -4.94 4.59 18.49
N THR A 326 -5.76 4.22 19.48
CA THR A 326 -6.83 5.09 20.01
C THR A 326 -6.27 6.27 20.81
N ARG A 327 -5.17 6.08 21.55
CA ARG A 327 -4.48 7.16 22.26
C ARG A 327 -3.91 8.18 21.27
N LEU A 328 -3.31 7.71 20.18
CA LEU A 328 -2.81 8.58 19.13
C LEU A 328 -3.95 9.35 18.45
N ALA A 329 -5.05 8.66 18.12
CA ALA A 329 -6.27 9.29 17.61
C ALA A 329 -6.74 10.43 18.54
N ALA A 330 -6.72 10.23 19.86
CA ALA A 330 -7.10 11.25 20.84
C ALA A 330 -6.13 12.44 20.89
N PHE A 331 -4.83 12.23 20.71
CA PHE A 331 -3.82 13.30 20.81
C PHE A 331 -3.69 14.15 19.56
N LEU A 332 -3.88 13.57 18.36
CA LEU A 332 -3.66 14.29 17.11
C LEU A 332 -4.50 15.57 16.96
N PRO A 333 -5.84 15.54 17.16
CA PRO A 333 -6.64 16.76 17.07
C PRO A 333 -6.22 17.84 18.06
N LYS A 334 -5.78 17.48 19.28
CA LYS A 334 -5.30 18.43 20.29
C LYS A 334 -4.03 19.13 19.82
N GLY A 335 -3.08 18.36 19.29
CA GLY A 335 -1.80 18.89 18.81
C GLY A 335 -1.95 19.84 17.62
N ILE A 336 -2.88 19.56 16.72
CA ILE A 336 -3.09 20.35 15.49
C ILE A 336 -3.92 21.60 15.75
N SER A 337 -4.99 21.49 16.54
CA SER A 337 -5.89 22.61 16.84
C SER A 337 -5.33 23.57 17.89
N GLY A 338 -4.41 23.11 18.74
CA GLY A 338 -4.00 23.83 19.94
C GLY A 338 -5.06 23.83 21.05
N ASP A 339 -6.17 23.11 20.86
CA ASP A 339 -7.25 22.97 21.83
C ASP A 339 -7.09 21.65 22.60
N PRO A 340 -6.77 21.68 23.90
CA PRO A 340 -6.61 20.47 24.70
C PRO A 340 -7.94 19.71 24.92
N THR A 341 -9.08 20.31 24.58
CA THR A 341 -10.41 19.69 24.70
C THR A 341 -10.84 18.93 23.45
N ALA A 342 -10.12 19.09 22.32
CA ALA A 342 -10.41 18.39 21.08
C ALA A 342 -10.32 16.86 21.28
N LEU A 343 -11.40 16.14 20.93
CA LEU A 343 -11.56 14.69 21.07
C LEU A 343 -11.23 14.14 22.49
N PRO A 344 -12.12 14.31 23.48
CA PRO A 344 -11.93 13.81 24.84
C PRO A 344 -11.78 12.28 24.90
N ALA A 345 -11.20 11.76 26.00
CA ALA A 345 -10.95 10.32 26.16
C ALA A 345 -12.20 9.44 26.02
N VAL A 346 -13.36 9.90 26.52
CA VAL A 346 -14.62 9.16 26.40
C VAL A 346 -15.06 8.98 24.94
N ASP A 347 -14.75 9.96 24.10
CA ASP A 347 -15.08 9.93 22.69
C ASP A 347 -14.07 9.10 21.90
N ALA A 348 -12.78 9.22 22.21
CA ALA A 348 -11.77 8.32 21.65
C ALA A 348 -12.07 6.86 21.98
N PHE A 349 -12.48 6.56 23.22
CA PHE A 349 -12.90 5.22 23.60
C PHE A 349 -14.19 4.76 22.89
N ALA A 350 -15.11 5.69 22.60
CA ALA A 350 -16.27 5.38 21.76
C ALA A 350 -15.84 4.99 20.33
N MET A 351 -14.88 5.70 19.72
CA MET A 351 -14.32 5.36 18.40
C MET A 351 -13.71 3.95 18.35
N ALA A 352 -13.14 3.47 19.45
CA ALA A 352 -12.58 2.12 19.57
C ALA A 352 -13.62 1.04 19.93
N THR A 353 -14.87 1.41 20.25
CA THR A 353 -15.93 0.50 20.69
C THR A 353 -17.25 0.75 19.95
N ILE A 354 -18.22 1.46 20.54
CA ILE A 354 -19.57 1.62 20.00
C ILE A 354 -19.61 2.44 18.72
N GLU A 355 -18.80 3.48 18.60
CA GLU A 355 -18.72 4.30 17.38
C GLU A 355 -17.92 3.59 16.29
N GLY A 356 -16.88 2.81 16.66
CA GLY A 356 -16.22 1.87 15.74
C GLY A 356 -17.19 0.82 15.19
N ALA A 357 -18.01 0.22 16.06
CA ALA A 357 -19.06 -0.70 15.66
C ALA A 357 -20.08 -0.05 14.71
N ARG A 358 -20.47 1.21 14.93
CA ARG A 358 -21.32 1.97 14.00
C ARG A 358 -20.63 2.24 12.67
N ALA A 359 -19.35 2.61 12.69
CA ALA A 359 -18.56 2.86 11.48
C ALA A 359 -18.48 1.61 10.59
N ILE A 360 -18.48 0.42 11.20
CA ILE A 360 -18.51 -0.85 10.47
C ILE A 360 -19.91 -1.48 10.34
N HIS A 361 -20.98 -0.74 10.68
CA HIS A 361 -22.40 -1.16 10.57
C HIS A 361 -22.81 -2.37 11.42
N MET A 362 -22.17 -2.55 12.58
CA MET A 362 -22.36 -3.66 13.52
C MET A 362 -22.83 -3.25 14.92
N GLU A 363 -23.22 -2.00 15.12
CA GLU A 363 -23.62 -1.45 16.42
C GLU A 363 -24.80 -2.16 17.06
N HIS A 364 -25.64 -2.81 16.26
CA HIS A 364 -26.77 -3.60 16.75
C HIS A 364 -26.34 -4.93 17.39
N LEU A 365 -25.10 -5.38 17.17
CA LEU A 365 -24.55 -6.63 17.69
C LEU A 365 -23.49 -6.42 18.77
N ILE A 366 -22.62 -5.41 18.63
CA ILE A 366 -21.40 -5.25 19.43
C ILE A 366 -21.16 -3.77 19.82
N GLY A 367 -19.99 -3.50 20.41
CA GLY A 367 -19.49 -2.16 20.72
C GLY A 367 -19.98 -1.57 22.05
N SER A 368 -20.98 -2.18 22.67
CA SER A 368 -21.44 -1.83 24.03
C SER A 368 -21.93 -3.07 24.78
N LEU A 369 -21.92 -2.98 26.10
CA LEU A 369 -22.41 -4.01 27.01
C LEU A 369 -23.89 -3.74 27.31
N GLU A 370 -24.77 -4.29 26.46
CA GLU A 370 -26.21 -4.14 26.57
C GLU A 370 -26.92 -5.50 26.42
N PRO A 371 -28.01 -5.75 27.15
CA PRO A 371 -28.79 -6.97 26.98
C PRO A 371 -29.21 -7.19 25.51
N GLY A 372 -29.01 -8.40 25.01
CA GLY A 372 -29.31 -8.78 23.62
C GLY A 372 -28.15 -8.58 22.63
N LYS A 373 -27.10 -7.84 22.99
CA LYS A 373 -25.86 -7.78 22.21
C LYS A 373 -24.98 -9.01 22.45
N ARG A 374 -24.00 -9.21 21.58
CA ARG A 374 -23.03 -10.31 21.69
C ARG A 374 -22.12 -10.11 22.88
N ALA A 375 -21.79 -11.20 23.55
CA ALA A 375 -20.84 -11.23 24.65
C ALA A 375 -19.39 -11.14 24.14
N ASP A 376 -19.07 -9.99 23.54
CA ASP A 376 -17.73 -9.58 23.14
C ASP A 376 -17.20 -8.67 24.26
N ILE A 377 -16.53 -9.26 25.25
CA ILE A 377 -16.24 -8.66 26.56
C ILE A 377 -14.74 -8.77 26.83
N VAL A 378 -14.14 -7.69 27.34
CA VAL A 378 -12.72 -7.63 27.70
C VAL A 378 -12.57 -7.21 29.15
N VAL A 379 -11.65 -7.87 29.86
CA VAL A 379 -11.28 -7.54 31.24
C VAL A 379 -9.85 -6.99 31.25
N VAL A 380 -9.69 -5.76 31.74
CA VAL A 380 -8.42 -5.02 31.79
C VAL A 380 -7.97 -4.86 33.24
N ALA A 381 -6.76 -5.30 33.57
CA ALA A 381 -6.18 -5.16 34.90
C ALA A 381 -5.80 -3.71 35.22
N LEU A 382 -5.94 -3.34 36.49
CA LEU A 382 -5.54 -2.02 37.00
C LEU A 382 -4.43 -2.11 38.06
N GLU A 383 -3.61 -3.15 37.99
CA GLU A 383 -2.63 -3.48 39.01
C GLU A 383 -1.23 -2.93 38.73
N ALA A 384 -0.94 -2.61 37.47
CA ALA A 384 0.36 -2.15 37.03
C ALA A 384 0.72 -0.75 37.56
N PRO A 385 2.02 -0.39 37.65
CA PRO A 385 2.43 0.93 38.12
C PRO A 385 1.84 2.09 37.30
N HIS A 386 1.70 1.94 35.98
CA HIS A 386 1.18 2.99 35.09
C HIS A 386 -0.34 3.21 35.21
N THR A 387 -1.07 2.27 35.82
CA THR A 387 -2.52 2.39 36.09
C THR A 387 -2.81 2.92 37.51
N ARG A 388 -1.80 3.42 38.24
CA ARG A 388 -1.93 3.91 39.63
C ARG A 388 -1.40 5.34 39.81
N PRO A 389 -2.00 6.16 40.70
CA PRO A 389 -3.22 5.92 41.48
C PRO A 389 -4.49 5.95 40.61
N GLN A 390 -5.61 5.46 41.15
CA GLN A 390 -6.90 5.49 40.48
C GLN A 390 -7.80 6.55 41.13
N TYR A 391 -8.27 7.51 40.34
CA TYR A 391 -9.19 8.53 40.83
C TYR A 391 -10.64 8.17 40.53
N ALA A 392 -11.52 8.48 41.46
CA ALA A 392 -12.95 8.18 41.40
C ALA A 392 -13.82 9.44 41.55
N LEU A 393 -13.29 10.60 41.13
CA LEU A 393 -13.94 11.91 41.26
C LEU A 393 -15.12 12.08 40.30
N SER A 394 -15.03 11.47 39.12
CA SER A 394 -16.04 11.51 38.08
C SER A 394 -15.91 10.27 37.19
N ASP A 395 -16.94 9.99 36.41
CA ASP A 395 -16.94 8.91 35.41
C ASP A 395 -15.88 9.15 34.31
N ALA A 396 -15.54 10.41 34.02
CA ALA A 396 -14.46 10.74 33.07
C ALA A 396 -13.09 10.14 33.46
N ASN A 397 -12.87 9.83 34.73
CA ASN A 397 -11.61 9.26 35.19
C ASN A 397 -11.34 7.86 34.62
N VAL A 398 -12.37 7.02 34.43
CA VAL A 398 -12.16 5.66 33.87
C VAL A 398 -11.70 5.72 32.41
N TYR A 399 -12.28 6.62 31.62
CA TYR A 399 -11.87 6.83 30.23
C TYR A 399 -10.46 7.41 30.13
N SER A 400 -10.09 8.31 31.05
CA SER A 400 -8.71 8.78 31.15
C SER A 400 -7.73 7.63 31.38
N HIS A 401 -8.09 6.65 32.24
CA HIS A 401 -7.26 5.48 32.46
C HIS A 401 -7.17 4.60 31.20
N LEU A 402 -8.30 4.30 30.57
CA LEU A 402 -8.36 3.48 29.37
C LEU A 402 -7.55 4.08 28.21
N ILE A 403 -7.65 5.39 27.96
CA ILE A 403 -7.02 5.99 26.77
C ILE A 403 -5.59 6.47 27.05
N TYR A 404 -5.36 7.15 28.17
CA TYR A 404 -4.08 7.82 28.40
C TYR A 404 -3.08 7.00 29.21
N THR A 405 -3.48 5.86 29.79
CA THR A 405 -2.58 5.04 30.62
C THR A 405 -2.55 3.56 30.27
N ALA A 406 -3.69 2.93 29.95
CA ALA A 406 -3.74 1.48 29.74
C ALA A 406 -2.99 1.06 28.47
N HIS A 407 -2.46 -0.17 28.50
CA HIS A 407 -1.73 -0.82 27.41
C HIS A 407 -2.41 -2.13 27.03
N ALA A 408 -2.16 -2.64 25.83
CA ALA A 408 -2.61 -3.98 25.43
C ALA A 408 -2.18 -5.08 26.42
N SER A 409 -1.00 -4.95 27.04
CA SER A 409 -0.49 -5.89 28.05
C SER A 409 -1.31 -5.95 29.34
N ASP A 410 -2.19 -4.98 29.58
CA ASP A 410 -3.07 -4.96 30.76
C ASP A 410 -4.31 -5.85 30.57
N VAL A 411 -4.58 -6.32 29.35
CA VAL A 411 -5.71 -7.23 29.08
C VAL A 411 -5.47 -8.60 29.71
N ARG A 412 -6.46 -9.08 30.46
CA ARG A 412 -6.41 -10.36 31.19
C ARG A 412 -7.30 -11.42 30.60
N HIS A 413 -8.54 -11.06 30.27
CA HIS A 413 -9.52 -12.01 29.76
C HIS A 413 -10.29 -11.40 28.60
N VAL A 414 -10.58 -12.23 27.60
CA VAL A 414 -11.34 -11.84 26.41
C VAL A 414 -12.34 -12.93 26.09
N TRP A 415 -13.59 -12.54 25.90
CA TRP A 415 -14.66 -13.35 25.36
C TRP A 415 -15.11 -12.77 24.03
N ILE A 416 -15.36 -13.65 23.05
CA ILE A 416 -15.95 -13.31 21.76
C ILE A 416 -17.10 -14.28 21.53
N ASN A 417 -18.31 -13.77 21.24
CA ASN A 417 -19.54 -14.57 21.23
C ASN A 417 -19.68 -15.41 22.53
N GLY A 418 -19.24 -14.86 23.67
CA GLY A 418 -19.27 -15.53 24.98
C GLY A 418 -18.37 -16.76 25.12
N ARG A 419 -17.55 -17.07 24.10
CA ARG A 419 -16.50 -18.09 24.19
C ARG A 419 -15.23 -17.44 24.76
N PRO A 420 -14.58 -18.04 25.79
CA PRO A 420 -13.32 -17.53 26.29
C PRO A 420 -12.22 -17.75 25.24
N ILE A 421 -11.58 -16.66 24.81
CA ILE A 421 -10.47 -16.66 23.83
C ILE A 421 -9.14 -16.45 24.53
N VAL A 422 -9.10 -15.50 25.47
CA VAL A 422 -7.91 -15.20 26.30
C VAL A 422 -8.26 -15.40 27.76
N ARG A 423 -7.37 -16.08 28.49
CA ARG A 423 -7.44 -16.21 29.95
C ARG A 423 -6.09 -15.94 30.57
N ASP A 424 -6.07 -15.03 31.53
CA ASP A 424 -4.86 -14.65 32.27
C ASP A 424 -3.71 -14.17 31.37
N GLY A 425 -4.03 -13.59 30.21
CA GLY A 425 -3.08 -13.16 29.18
C GLY A 425 -2.69 -14.23 28.16
N GLU A 426 -3.15 -15.47 28.34
CA GLU A 426 -2.85 -16.61 27.46
C GLU A 426 -4.01 -16.91 26.50
N VAL A 427 -3.69 -17.16 25.23
CA VAL A 427 -4.69 -17.53 24.20
C VAL A 427 -5.00 -19.01 24.27
N LEU A 428 -6.29 -19.35 24.25
CA LEU A 428 -6.77 -20.72 24.48
C LEU A 428 -7.05 -21.52 23.20
N THR A 429 -7.09 -20.88 22.04
CA THR A 429 -7.70 -21.44 20.83
C THR A 429 -6.69 -21.93 19.78
N VAL A 430 -5.44 -21.47 19.84
CA VAL A 430 -4.39 -21.75 18.84
C VAL A 430 -3.03 -21.99 19.49
N ASP A 431 -2.13 -22.68 18.79
CA ASP A 431 -0.75 -22.89 19.23
C ASP A 431 0.10 -21.66 18.90
N THR A 432 0.47 -20.92 19.95
CA THR A 432 1.25 -19.69 19.82
C THR A 432 2.68 -19.95 19.32
N GLU A 433 3.32 -21.04 19.75
CA GLU A 433 4.69 -21.36 19.36
C GLU A 433 4.78 -21.81 17.91
N GLU A 434 3.76 -22.55 17.44
CA GLU A 434 3.65 -22.91 16.03
C GLU A 434 3.51 -21.66 15.15
N ILE A 435 2.63 -20.72 15.53
CA ILE A 435 2.43 -19.45 14.80
C ILE A 435 3.76 -18.68 14.69
N TYR A 436 4.49 -18.52 15.79
CA TYR A 436 5.78 -17.82 15.76
C TYR A 436 6.83 -18.53 14.89
N THR A 437 6.89 -19.86 14.96
CA THR A 437 7.81 -20.66 14.15
C THR A 437 7.54 -20.48 12.66
N GLN A 438 6.27 -20.54 12.25
CA GLN A 438 5.88 -20.37 10.85
C GLN A 438 6.07 -18.95 10.37
N ALA A 439 5.76 -17.94 11.20
CA ALA A 439 6.00 -16.55 10.88
C ALA A 439 7.49 -16.27 10.62
N GLN A 440 8.38 -16.77 11.48
CA GLN A 440 9.82 -16.63 11.29
C GLN A 440 10.30 -17.34 10.01
N ALA A 441 9.76 -18.53 9.70
CA ALA A 441 10.10 -19.24 8.47
C ALA A 441 9.72 -18.44 7.20
N PHE A 442 8.59 -17.73 7.21
CA PHE A 442 8.23 -16.81 6.12
C PHE A 442 9.18 -15.61 6.06
N ALA A 443 9.49 -14.99 7.20
CA ALA A 443 10.41 -13.86 7.27
C ALA A 443 11.79 -14.22 6.69
N ASP A 444 12.33 -15.40 7.02
CA ASP A 444 13.61 -15.88 6.51
C ASP A 444 13.60 -16.06 4.97
N ARG A 445 12.51 -16.61 4.42
CA ARG A 445 12.35 -16.78 2.97
C ARG A 445 12.22 -15.44 2.23
N ILE A 446 11.47 -14.50 2.80
CA ILE A 446 11.31 -13.15 2.24
C ILE A 446 12.65 -12.39 2.28
N ALA A 447 13.39 -12.51 3.39
CA ALA A 447 14.71 -11.92 3.53
C ALA A 447 15.70 -12.47 2.47
N ASP A 448 15.71 -13.78 2.24
CA ASP A 448 16.52 -14.40 1.18
C ASP A 448 16.14 -13.91 -0.22
N PHE A 449 14.83 -13.81 -0.52
CA PHE A 449 14.32 -13.27 -1.78
C PHE A 449 14.77 -11.81 -2.00
N LEU A 450 14.59 -10.95 -1.00
CA LEU A 450 14.98 -9.54 -1.11
C LEU A 450 16.49 -9.37 -1.17
N SER A 451 17.27 -10.15 -0.43
CA SER A 451 18.73 -10.13 -0.45
C SER A 451 19.28 -10.45 -1.84
N LYS A 452 18.77 -11.51 -2.48
CA LYS A 452 19.11 -11.87 -3.87
C LYS A 452 18.74 -10.76 -4.85
N ARG A 453 17.56 -10.17 -4.68
CA ARG A 453 17.07 -9.07 -5.52
C ARG A 453 17.91 -7.80 -5.37
N GLU A 454 18.23 -7.39 -4.15
CA GLU A 454 19.04 -6.19 -3.87
C GLU A 454 20.47 -6.32 -4.39
N ALA A 455 21.02 -7.54 -4.43
CA ALA A 455 22.33 -7.80 -5.01
C ALA A 455 22.38 -7.64 -6.54
N SER A 456 21.24 -7.61 -7.23
CA SER A 456 21.16 -7.65 -8.69
C SER A 456 20.33 -6.48 -9.24
N LEU A 457 21.00 -5.52 -9.87
CA LEU A 457 20.33 -4.40 -10.56
C LEU A 457 19.38 -4.87 -11.66
N LEU A 458 19.68 -6.03 -12.27
CA LEU A 458 18.81 -6.65 -13.25
C LEU A 458 17.51 -7.13 -12.60
N ASP A 459 17.60 -7.81 -11.47
CA ASP A 459 16.41 -8.33 -10.75
C ASP A 459 15.57 -7.21 -10.16
N LYS A 460 16.19 -6.13 -9.64
CA LYS A 460 15.48 -4.89 -9.26
C LYS A 460 14.74 -4.28 -10.45
N LEU A 461 15.32 -4.32 -11.66
CA LEU A 461 14.70 -3.76 -12.86
C LEU A 461 13.59 -4.66 -13.42
N ILE A 462 13.72 -5.99 -13.33
CA ILE A 462 12.66 -6.97 -13.65
C ILE A 462 11.44 -6.76 -12.75
N ALA A 463 11.66 -6.57 -11.44
CA ALA A 463 10.58 -6.44 -10.47
C ALA A 463 9.64 -5.25 -10.74
N ILE A 464 10.16 -4.17 -11.33
CA ILE A 464 9.41 -2.92 -11.57
C ILE A 464 8.99 -2.71 -13.04
N GLY A 465 9.27 -3.65 -13.95
CA GLY A 465 8.90 -3.52 -15.36
C GLY A 465 9.31 -4.68 -16.27
N GLY A 466 8.45 -4.99 -17.24
CA GLY A 466 8.66 -6.04 -18.25
C GLY A 466 9.88 -5.75 -19.12
N LEU A 467 10.90 -6.60 -19.01
CA LEU A 467 12.16 -6.46 -19.71
C LEU A 467 12.11 -7.07 -21.11
N GLU A 468 12.62 -6.31 -22.08
CA GLU A 468 13.06 -6.88 -23.35
C GLU A 468 14.60 -6.93 -23.39
N ARG A 469 15.14 -8.12 -23.65
CA ARG A 469 16.57 -8.27 -23.94
C ARG A 469 16.81 -7.77 -25.36
N SER A 470 17.54 -6.67 -25.48
CA SER A 470 17.99 -6.16 -26.79
C SER A 470 19.43 -6.60 -27.08
N GLU A 471 19.67 -7.02 -28.32
CA GLU A 471 20.93 -7.24 -29.07
C GLU A 471 22.29 -7.11 -28.35
N THR A 472 23.14 -8.12 -28.55
CA THR A 472 24.42 -8.34 -27.84
C THR A 472 25.60 -7.45 -28.28
N PHE A 473 25.62 -6.91 -29.51
CA PHE A 473 26.73 -6.09 -30.02
C PHE A 473 26.28 -4.68 -30.45
N GLU A 474 26.92 -3.65 -29.88
CA GLU A 474 26.70 -2.24 -30.23
C GLU A 474 27.97 -1.66 -30.85
N ILE A 475 27.86 -1.18 -32.09
CA ILE A 475 28.93 -0.45 -32.78
C ILE A 475 28.69 1.02 -32.50
N GLN A 476 29.66 1.67 -31.85
CA GLN A 476 29.56 3.07 -31.49
C GLN A 476 30.90 3.76 -31.74
N VAL A 477 30.86 4.85 -32.50
CA VAL A 477 32.00 5.74 -32.66
C VAL A 477 31.59 7.15 -32.34
N LYS A 478 32.44 7.87 -31.60
CA LYS A 478 32.19 9.25 -31.19
C LYS A 478 33.39 10.12 -31.55
N ALA A 479 33.16 11.32 -32.04
CA ALA A 479 34.20 12.30 -32.32
C ALA A 479 33.76 13.72 -31.97
N ARG A 480 34.70 14.57 -31.56
CA ARG A 480 34.48 16.01 -31.43
C ARG A 480 34.60 16.66 -32.80
N ILE A 481 33.59 17.41 -33.20
CA ILE A 481 33.61 18.20 -34.43
C ILE A 481 33.41 19.68 -34.07
N SER A 482 34.10 20.56 -34.79
CA SER A 482 33.99 22.01 -34.58
C SER A 482 32.67 22.58 -35.10
N SER A 483 32.07 21.93 -36.11
CA SER A 483 30.93 22.43 -36.86
C SER A 483 30.11 21.25 -37.43
N PRO A 484 28.76 21.30 -37.40
CA PRO A 484 27.93 20.22 -37.92
C PRO A 484 27.70 20.31 -39.43
N GLU A 485 27.93 21.46 -40.07
CA GLU A 485 27.50 21.67 -41.45
C GLU A 485 28.25 20.80 -42.47
N GLN A 486 29.49 20.37 -42.21
CA GLN A 486 30.15 19.36 -43.05
C GLN A 486 29.43 18.01 -43.02
N VAL A 487 29.04 17.54 -41.82
CA VAL A 487 28.34 16.26 -41.65
C VAL A 487 26.97 16.33 -42.34
N VAL A 488 26.22 17.40 -42.10
CA VAL A 488 24.89 17.60 -42.71
C VAL A 488 24.98 17.66 -44.24
N ARG A 489 26.01 18.33 -44.78
CA ARG A 489 26.23 18.39 -46.22
C ARG A 489 26.48 17.01 -46.82
N VAL A 490 27.33 16.20 -46.21
CA VAL A 490 27.61 14.82 -46.66
C VAL A 490 26.34 13.96 -46.60
N LEU A 491 25.54 14.08 -45.53
CA LEU A 491 24.26 13.38 -45.40
C LEU A 491 23.23 13.75 -46.49
N GLN A 492 23.35 14.92 -47.11
CA GLN A 492 22.43 15.42 -48.15
C GLN A 492 22.95 15.20 -49.59
N GLU A 493 24.26 15.27 -49.79
CA GLU A 493 24.89 15.27 -51.13
C GLU A 493 25.52 13.92 -51.53
N ASP A 494 25.86 13.04 -50.59
CA ASP A 494 26.54 11.78 -50.90
C ASP A 494 25.53 10.73 -51.42
N PRO A 495 25.68 10.24 -52.67
CA PRO A 495 24.72 9.32 -53.28
C PRO A 495 24.73 7.92 -52.64
N ASP A 496 25.76 7.57 -51.85
CA ASP A 496 25.85 6.28 -51.16
C ASP A 496 25.07 6.26 -49.83
N ILE A 497 24.57 7.41 -49.38
CA ILE A 497 23.86 7.58 -48.10
C ILE A 497 22.38 7.86 -48.35
N GLU A 498 21.52 6.93 -47.94
CA GLU A 498 20.07 7.11 -47.94
C GLU A 498 19.59 7.57 -46.55
N VAL A 499 19.09 8.79 -46.41
CA VAL A 499 18.47 9.25 -45.14
C VAL A 499 17.03 8.76 -45.05
N VAL A 500 16.81 7.78 -44.17
CA VAL A 500 15.50 7.14 -43.94
C VAL A 500 14.62 7.97 -43.01
N LYS A 501 15.20 8.60 -41.98
CA LYS A 501 14.43 9.39 -41.01
C LYS A 501 15.30 10.43 -40.33
N HIS A 502 14.76 11.63 -40.15
CA HIS A 502 15.40 12.73 -39.42
C HIS A 502 14.54 13.17 -38.23
N THR A 503 15.17 13.40 -37.07
CA THR A 503 14.49 13.90 -35.86
C THR A 503 15.42 14.76 -35.01
N VAL A 504 14.92 15.89 -34.51
CA VAL A 504 15.61 16.73 -33.51
C VAL A 504 15.04 16.43 -32.12
N ARG A 505 15.91 16.33 -31.13
CA ARG A 505 15.55 15.94 -29.77
C ARG A 505 16.29 16.74 -28.72
N GLN A 506 15.63 17.00 -27.61
CA GLN A 506 16.29 17.42 -26.38
C GLN A 506 16.33 16.21 -25.43
N GLN A 507 17.53 15.75 -25.10
CA GLN A 507 17.72 14.53 -24.30
C GLN A 507 18.25 14.86 -22.91
N TYR A 508 17.63 14.26 -21.90
CA TYR A 508 18.05 14.31 -20.51
C TYR A 508 18.36 12.89 -20.06
N ASP A 509 19.64 12.58 -19.94
CA ASP A 509 20.13 11.29 -19.45
C ASP A 509 20.57 11.43 -17.99
N THR A 510 19.91 10.74 -17.06
CA THR A 510 20.35 10.61 -15.67
C THR A 510 20.94 9.22 -15.45
N TYR A 511 22.22 9.17 -15.10
CA TYR A 511 22.98 7.95 -14.84
C TYR A 511 23.09 7.70 -13.34
N PHE A 512 22.75 6.48 -12.94
CA PHE A 512 22.85 5.94 -11.60
C PHE A 512 24.07 5.01 -11.53
N LEU A 513 25.00 5.36 -10.65
CA LEU A 513 26.28 4.69 -10.50
C LEU A 513 26.35 3.97 -9.15
N PHE A 514 26.77 2.71 -9.17
CA PHE A 514 26.81 1.80 -8.03
C PHE A 514 28.25 1.34 -7.73
N ASN A 515 28.47 0.69 -6.58
CA ASN A 515 29.79 0.19 -6.19
C ASN A 515 30.10 -1.18 -6.82
N GLY A 516 31.35 -1.40 -7.22
CA GLY A 516 31.84 -2.68 -7.78
C GLY A 516 31.98 -2.62 -9.31
N ARG A 517 33.05 -3.21 -9.86
CA ARG A 517 33.33 -3.21 -11.31
C ARG A 517 32.28 -4.00 -12.12
N GLU A 518 31.49 -4.84 -11.45
CA GLU A 518 30.44 -5.66 -12.05
C GLU A 518 29.02 -5.06 -11.89
N ALA A 519 28.86 -4.04 -11.03
CA ALA A 519 27.58 -3.36 -10.85
C ALA A 519 27.34 -2.44 -12.05
N GLY A 520 26.52 -2.90 -13.00
CA GLY A 520 26.17 -2.14 -14.20
C GLY A 520 25.65 -0.72 -13.91
N ILE A 521 25.50 0.10 -14.95
CA ILE A 521 25.01 1.47 -14.85
C ILE A 521 23.54 1.50 -15.24
N ILE A 522 22.67 2.08 -14.39
CA ILE A 522 21.29 2.35 -14.79
C ILE A 522 21.22 3.76 -15.37
N ARG A 523 20.55 3.90 -16.51
CA ARG A 523 20.28 5.18 -17.15
C ARG A 523 18.79 5.39 -17.30
N TYR A 524 18.27 6.42 -16.64
CA TYR A 524 16.97 7.00 -16.92
C TYR A 524 17.11 8.05 -18.02
N ARG A 525 16.35 7.92 -19.10
CA ARG A 525 16.36 8.85 -20.24
C ARG A 525 14.98 9.46 -20.42
N GLU A 526 14.93 10.79 -20.48
CA GLU A 526 13.83 11.56 -21.06
C GLU A 526 14.27 12.06 -22.44
N ASP A 527 13.55 11.65 -23.48
CA ASP A 527 13.84 11.97 -24.87
C ASP A 527 12.70 12.79 -25.47
N ASN A 528 12.85 14.12 -25.47
CA ASN A 528 11.85 15.07 -25.95
C ASN A 528 11.99 15.23 -27.47
N VAL A 529 11.19 14.48 -28.23
CA VAL A 529 11.18 14.56 -29.69
C VAL A 529 10.42 15.81 -30.13
N ILE A 530 11.10 16.69 -30.86
CA ILE A 530 10.53 17.96 -31.31
C ILE A 530 9.93 17.75 -32.70
N ARG A 531 8.61 17.93 -32.81
CA ARG A 531 7.89 17.92 -34.08
C ARG A 531 7.33 19.30 -34.38
N THR A 532 7.58 19.77 -35.59
CA THR A 532 6.91 20.95 -36.16
C THR A 532 5.73 20.47 -36.97
N SER A 533 4.51 20.83 -36.56
CA SER A 533 3.33 20.64 -37.40
C SER A 533 3.06 21.93 -38.17
N ASP A 534 3.21 21.88 -39.49
CA ASP A 534 2.67 22.90 -40.38
C ASP A 534 1.16 22.70 -40.48
N SER A 535 0.40 23.38 -39.61
CA SER A 535 -1.01 23.65 -39.93
C SER A 535 -1.01 24.72 -41.03
N GLN A 536 -1.58 24.41 -42.20
CA GLN A 536 -1.63 25.32 -43.33
C GLN A 536 -2.19 26.70 -42.90
N GLY A 537 -1.30 27.68 -42.69
CA GLY A 537 -1.63 29.06 -42.36
C GLY A 537 -1.81 29.41 -40.86
N GLY A 538 -1.57 28.49 -39.92
CA GLY A 538 -1.61 28.77 -38.47
C GLY A 538 -0.22 28.94 -37.83
N PRO A 539 -0.12 29.47 -36.58
CA PRO A 539 1.16 29.52 -35.87
C PRO A 539 1.77 28.13 -35.72
N VAL A 540 3.08 28.01 -35.95
CA VAL A 540 3.83 26.74 -35.81
C VAL A 540 3.74 26.28 -34.36
N THR A 541 3.00 25.20 -34.12
CA THR A 541 2.95 24.57 -32.79
C THR A 541 4.12 23.61 -32.66
N LEU A 542 4.98 23.85 -31.67
CA LEU A 542 6.03 22.91 -31.27
C LEU A 542 5.39 21.81 -30.43
N ASN A 543 5.22 20.62 -31.01
CA ASN A 543 4.77 19.46 -30.27
C ASN A 543 5.98 18.70 -29.74
N VAL A 544 6.07 18.60 -28.41
CA VAL A 544 7.09 17.80 -27.73
C VAL A 544 6.47 16.48 -27.31
N GLU A 545 7.01 15.39 -27.80
CA GLU A 545 6.61 14.04 -27.41
C GLU A 545 7.71 13.43 -26.53
N PRO A 546 7.54 13.40 -25.20
CA PRO A 546 8.53 12.85 -24.29
C PRO A 546 8.49 11.32 -24.31
N ILE A 547 9.64 10.68 -24.50
CA ILE A 547 9.81 9.23 -24.39
C ILE A 547 10.71 8.93 -23.20
N TYR A 548 10.18 8.20 -22.21
CA TYR A 548 10.92 7.81 -21.01
C TYR A 548 11.41 6.38 -21.11
N THR A 549 12.70 6.17 -20.88
CA THR A 549 13.33 4.84 -21.01
C THR A 549 14.33 4.58 -19.89
N LEU A 550 14.22 3.41 -19.28
CA LEU A 550 15.25 2.86 -18.40
C LEU A 550 16.16 1.94 -19.19
N THR A 551 17.46 2.00 -18.92
CA THR A 551 18.44 1.07 -19.48
C THR A 551 19.40 0.63 -18.39
N LEU A 552 19.54 -0.68 -18.18
CA LEU A 552 20.68 -1.27 -17.47
C LEU A 552 21.79 -1.56 -18.48
N LEU A 553 22.95 -0.97 -18.24
CA LEU A 553 24.18 -1.14 -19.01
C LEU A 553 25.11 -2.06 -18.21
N GLY A 554 25.35 -3.27 -18.70
CA GLY A 554 26.33 -4.20 -18.12
C GLY A 554 27.78 -3.72 -18.28
N PRO A 555 28.76 -4.44 -17.70
CA PRO A 555 30.17 -4.14 -17.87
C PRO A 555 30.54 -4.15 -19.36
N THR A 556 31.40 -3.20 -19.75
CA THR A 556 31.79 -3.01 -21.14
C THR A 556 33.00 -3.87 -21.46
N HIS A 557 32.87 -4.76 -22.45
CA HIS A 557 34.01 -5.43 -23.09
C HIS A 557 34.35 -4.69 -24.38
N GLU A 558 35.42 -3.92 -24.34
CA GLU A 558 35.90 -3.14 -25.49
C GLU A 558 36.84 -4.01 -26.34
N ARG A 559 36.59 -4.08 -27.65
CA ARG A 559 37.58 -4.53 -28.63
C ARG A 559 37.78 -3.42 -29.66
N GLU A 560 39.03 -3.00 -29.82
CA GLU A 560 39.41 -1.96 -30.78
C GLU A 560 39.56 -2.54 -32.18
N TYR A 561 38.92 -1.91 -33.17
CA TYR A 561 39.09 -2.21 -34.58
C TYR A 561 39.26 -0.89 -35.36
N GLY A 562 40.50 -0.52 -35.66
CA GLY A 562 40.82 0.69 -36.43
C GLY A 562 40.30 1.98 -35.77
N ASN A 563 39.57 2.80 -36.53
CA ASN A 563 38.95 4.07 -36.08
C ASN A 563 37.62 3.89 -35.33
N SER A 564 37.24 2.66 -34.96
CA SER A 564 35.94 2.34 -34.38
C SER A 564 36.06 1.49 -33.12
N ILE A 565 35.10 1.65 -32.20
CA ILE A 565 35.04 0.89 -30.95
C ILE A 565 33.86 -0.08 -31.05
N ILE A 566 34.15 -1.39 -30.99
CA ILE A 566 33.10 -2.40 -30.83
C ILE A 566 32.88 -2.57 -29.33
N LEU A 567 31.68 -2.21 -28.89
CA LEU A 567 31.24 -2.39 -27.51
C LEU A 567 30.39 -3.65 -27.44
N SER A 568 30.91 -4.67 -26.77
CA SER A 568 30.07 -5.78 -26.31
C SER A 568 29.63 -5.48 -24.88
N ARG A 569 28.33 -5.27 -24.68
CA ARG A 569 27.74 -5.04 -23.36
C ARG A 569 26.37 -5.67 -23.28
N SER A 570 26.07 -6.32 -22.16
CA SER A 570 24.70 -6.73 -21.85
C SER A 570 23.85 -5.47 -21.67
N ARG A 571 22.79 -5.33 -22.47
CA ARG A 571 21.91 -4.17 -22.43
C ARG A 571 20.47 -4.62 -22.23
N PHE A 572 19.85 -4.12 -21.18
CA PHE A 572 18.45 -4.37 -20.87
C PHE A 572 17.70 -3.04 -20.90
N THR A 573 16.59 -2.98 -21.62
CA THR A 573 15.82 -1.75 -21.79
C THR A 573 14.38 -1.99 -21.36
N ALA A 574 13.79 -1.04 -20.64
CA ALA A 574 12.38 -1.05 -20.26
C ALA A 574 11.78 0.35 -20.39
N PRO A 575 10.47 0.49 -20.67
CA PRO A 575 9.78 1.76 -20.51
C PRO A 575 9.94 2.28 -19.07
N ALA A 576 10.22 3.57 -18.91
CA ALA A 576 10.29 4.17 -17.59
C ALA A 576 8.92 4.73 -17.19
N VAL A 577 8.11 3.88 -16.54
CA VAL A 577 6.72 4.16 -16.17
C VAL A 577 6.58 4.97 -14.88
N TYR A 578 7.65 5.07 -14.07
CA TYR A 578 7.67 5.85 -12.83
C TYR A 578 8.50 7.13 -12.95
N SER A 579 8.35 8.03 -11.98
CA SER A 579 9.08 9.31 -11.96
C SER A 579 10.60 9.10 -11.76
N LEU A 580 11.42 10.05 -12.21
CA LEU A 580 12.86 10.03 -11.94
C LEU A 580 13.16 9.96 -10.44
N ARG A 581 12.36 10.63 -9.60
CA ARG A 581 12.50 10.61 -8.14
C ARG A 581 12.29 9.20 -7.58
N PHE A 582 11.23 8.50 -8.03
CA PHE A 582 10.99 7.11 -7.67
C PHE A 582 12.22 6.24 -7.93
N TYR A 583 12.79 6.32 -9.14
CA TYR A 583 13.94 5.48 -9.47
C TYR A 583 15.21 5.84 -8.69
N LYS A 584 15.41 7.12 -8.33
CA LYS A 584 16.53 7.52 -7.45
C LYS A 584 16.40 6.89 -6.06
N GLU A 585 15.20 6.92 -5.48
CA GLU A 585 14.91 6.34 -4.16
C GLU A 585 14.94 4.80 -4.21
N TYR A 586 14.37 4.18 -5.25
CA TYR A 586 14.33 2.72 -5.38
C TYR A 586 15.70 2.07 -5.61
N PHE A 587 16.52 2.63 -6.50
CA PHE A 587 17.84 2.07 -6.79
C PHE A 587 18.91 2.50 -5.77
N GLN A 588 18.71 3.60 -5.06
CA GLN A 588 19.67 4.16 -4.08
C GLN A 588 21.11 4.26 -4.63
N PRO A 589 21.33 4.92 -5.78
CA PRO A 589 22.67 5.01 -6.37
C PRO A 589 23.63 5.80 -5.48
N LYS A 590 24.90 5.39 -5.47
CA LYS A 590 25.95 6.11 -4.71
C LYS A 590 26.27 7.46 -5.34
N ARG A 591 26.21 7.55 -6.66
CA ARG A 591 26.44 8.79 -7.40
C ARG A 591 25.44 8.90 -8.54
N ILE A 592 25.03 10.14 -8.80
CA ILE A 592 24.18 10.49 -9.93
C ILE A 592 24.95 11.44 -10.84
N LYS A 593 24.93 11.17 -12.15
CA LYS A 593 25.49 12.07 -13.16
C LYS A 593 24.45 12.37 -14.22
N GLU A 594 24.35 13.63 -14.61
CA GLU A 594 23.35 14.08 -15.58
C GLU A 594 24.05 14.54 -16.85
N VAL A 595 23.55 14.06 -17.99
CA VAL A 595 23.97 14.48 -19.32
C VAL A 595 22.76 15.07 -20.03
N VAL A 596 22.81 16.37 -20.33
CA VAL A 596 21.76 17.05 -21.10
C VAL A 596 22.35 17.47 -22.44
N LYS A 597 21.65 17.14 -23.52
CA LYS A 597 22.13 17.44 -24.87
C LYS A 597 20.99 17.69 -25.85
N TRP A 598 21.28 18.53 -26.84
CA TRP A 598 20.52 18.64 -28.06
C TRP A 598 21.06 17.64 -29.06
N ARG A 599 20.18 16.80 -29.62
CA ARG A 599 20.55 15.75 -30.57
C ARG A 599 19.82 15.97 -31.88
N ASP A 600 20.61 16.16 -32.93
CA ASP A 600 20.13 16.07 -34.30
C ASP A 600 20.42 14.66 -34.85
N ARG A 601 19.38 13.85 -35.08
CA ARG A 601 19.49 12.41 -35.37
C ARG A 601 18.99 12.07 -36.76
N TYR A 602 19.86 11.46 -37.54
CA TYR A 602 19.59 10.90 -38.86
C TYR A 602 19.68 9.37 -38.78
N ARG A 603 18.62 8.66 -39.18
CA ARG A 603 18.70 7.24 -39.51
C ARG A 603 19.04 7.14 -40.99
N ILE A 604 20.11 6.46 -41.30
CA ILE A 604 20.59 6.30 -42.66
C ILE A 604 20.74 4.82 -43.00
N ARG A 605 20.72 4.53 -44.30
CA ARG A 605 21.25 3.29 -44.86
C ARG A 605 22.49 3.63 -45.68
N TYR A 606 23.60 2.96 -45.39
CA TYR A 606 24.87 3.13 -46.08
C TYR A 606 25.41 1.77 -46.48
N LYS A 607 25.61 1.57 -47.79
CA LYS A 607 26.04 0.28 -48.39
C LYS A 607 25.21 -0.93 -47.92
N GLY A 608 23.90 -0.73 -47.76
CA GLY A 608 22.96 -1.79 -47.35
C GLY A 608 22.81 -1.99 -45.85
N GLU A 609 23.59 -1.28 -45.02
CA GLU A 609 23.53 -1.39 -43.56
C GLU A 609 22.91 -0.15 -42.91
N ASP A 610 22.15 -0.36 -41.83
CA ASP A 610 21.47 0.72 -41.12
C ASP A 610 22.37 1.35 -40.03
N PHE A 611 22.44 2.67 -40.02
CA PHE A 611 23.15 3.47 -39.02
C PHE A 611 22.28 4.60 -38.46
N ALA A 612 22.57 5.00 -37.22
CA ALA A 612 22.08 6.23 -36.62
C ALA A 612 23.25 7.21 -36.46
N ILE A 613 23.19 8.31 -37.20
CA ILE A 613 24.14 9.43 -37.10
C ILE A 613 23.51 10.48 -36.18
N ASN A 614 24.19 10.78 -35.08
CA ASN A 614 23.74 11.75 -34.09
C ASN A 614 24.75 12.89 -33.99
N ILE A 615 24.29 14.11 -34.17
CA ILE A 615 25.07 15.33 -33.93
C ILE A 615 24.57 15.89 -32.60
N ASP A 616 25.41 15.80 -31.57
CA ASP A 616 25.06 16.15 -30.21
C ASP A 616 25.74 17.46 -29.79
N LYS A 617 24.98 18.37 -29.18
CA LYS A 617 25.50 19.53 -28.45
C LYS A 617 25.19 19.38 -26.98
N LEU A 618 26.22 19.21 -26.16
CA LEU A 618 26.07 19.01 -24.73
C LEU A 618 25.86 20.35 -24.02
N SER A 619 24.80 20.43 -23.21
CA SER A 619 24.56 21.56 -22.30
C SER A 619 24.91 21.21 -20.86
N LYS A 620 24.96 19.93 -20.50
CA LYS A 620 25.39 19.45 -19.17
C LYS A 620 26.13 18.12 -19.32
N PRO A 621 27.37 17.99 -18.82
CA PRO A 621 28.27 19.11 -18.54
C PRO A 621 28.43 19.99 -19.79
N PRO A 622 28.64 21.32 -19.65
CA PRO A 622 28.86 22.19 -20.79
C PRO A 622 30.19 21.83 -21.46
N GLU A 623 30.14 21.55 -22.75
CA GLU A 623 31.31 21.21 -23.57
C GLU A 623 31.34 22.14 -24.79
N GLU A 624 32.53 22.57 -25.19
CA GLU A 624 32.70 23.35 -26.42
C GLU A 624 32.67 22.44 -27.65
N GLY A 625 31.95 22.89 -28.69
CA GLY A 625 31.80 22.17 -29.96
C GLY A 625 30.62 21.20 -30.01
N TYR A 626 30.65 20.31 -30.99
CA TYR A 626 29.65 19.27 -31.20
C TYR A 626 30.29 17.90 -31.12
N PHE A 627 29.49 16.88 -30.83
CA PHE A 627 29.91 15.49 -30.87
C PHE A 627 29.17 14.77 -31.98
N LEU A 628 29.91 14.18 -32.92
CA LEU A 628 29.37 13.23 -33.89
C LEU A 628 29.37 11.85 -33.26
N GLU A 629 28.23 11.17 -33.24
CA GLU A 629 28.07 9.79 -32.77
C GLU A 629 27.42 8.92 -33.86
N ILE A 630 28.18 7.96 -34.38
CA ILE A 630 27.73 6.95 -35.35
C ILE A 630 27.39 5.67 -34.57
N LYS A 631 26.16 5.15 -34.74
CA LYS A 631 25.67 3.97 -34.03
C LYS A 631 25.04 2.94 -34.95
N SER A 632 25.35 1.67 -34.72
CA SER A 632 24.60 0.54 -35.27
C SER A 632 24.54 -0.62 -34.26
N ARG A 633 23.64 -1.56 -34.47
CA ARG A 633 23.40 -2.72 -33.59
C ARG A 633 23.21 -3.99 -34.40
N THR A 634 23.60 -5.12 -33.81
CA THR A 634 23.46 -6.44 -34.43
C THR A 634 23.58 -7.57 -33.40
N TRP A 635 23.05 -8.74 -33.75
CA TRP A 635 23.20 -9.98 -32.98
C TRP A 635 24.50 -10.74 -33.32
N SER A 636 25.17 -10.42 -34.43
CA SER A 636 26.34 -11.15 -34.94
C SER A 636 27.65 -10.38 -34.75
N GLU A 637 28.66 -11.04 -34.16
CA GLU A 637 30.01 -10.46 -34.00
C GLU A 637 30.67 -10.15 -35.35
N GLU A 638 30.54 -11.06 -36.33
CA GLU A 638 31.07 -10.84 -37.68
C GLU A 638 30.41 -9.65 -38.37
N ASP A 639 29.10 -9.50 -38.18
CA ASP A 639 28.35 -8.35 -38.69
C ASP A 639 28.77 -7.04 -38.00
N ALA A 640 29.03 -7.11 -36.69
CA ALA A 640 29.52 -5.97 -35.92
C ALA A 640 30.89 -5.50 -36.43
N ILE A 641 31.80 -6.42 -36.75
CA ILE A 641 33.11 -6.10 -37.33
C ILE A 641 32.94 -5.42 -38.69
N ARG A 642 32.06 -5.92 -39.57
CA ARG A 642 31.79 -5.27 -40.87
C ARG A 642 31.22 -3.86 -40.69
N LYS A 643 30.23 -3.69 -39.81
CA LYS A 643 29.63 -2.39 -39.49
C LYS A 643 30.62 -1.42 -38.86
N ALA A 644 31.58 -1.91 -38.10
CA ALA A 644 32.66 -1.12 -37.51
C ALA A 644 33.59 -0.53 -38.59
N VAL A 645 33.95 -1.33 -39.61
CA VAL A 645 34.71 -0.84 -40.78
C VAL A 645 33.92 0.25 -41.51
N LEU A 646 32.63 0.02 -41.80
CA LEU A 646 31.75 0.99 -42.46
C LEU A 646 31.57 2.29 -41.65
N ALA A 647 31.50 2.19 -40.32
CA ALA A 647 31.48 3.36 -39.45
C ALA A 647 32.79 4.18 -39.54
N GLY A 648 33.93 3.51 -39.71
CA GLY A 648 35.22 4.14 -39.99
C GLY A 648 35.23 4.89 -41.33
N GLU A 649 34.70 4.29 -42.40
CA GLU A 649 34.55 4.97 -43.70
C GLU A 649 33.64 6.20 -43.61
N LEU A 650 32.53 6.09 -42.87
CA LEU A 650 31.62 7.22 -42.64
C LEU A 650 32.32 8.36 -41.91
N LEU A 651 33.17 8.09 -40.90
CA LEU A 651 33.96 9.12 -40.24
C LEU A 651 34.88 9.87 -41.20
N GLU A 652 35.56 9.15 -42.09
CA GLU A 652 36.44 9.75 -43.10
C GLU A 652 35.64 10.64 -44.07
N LYS A 653 34.47 10.16 -44.54
CA LYS A 653 33.55 10.96 -45.35
C LYS A 653 33.06 12.22 -44.62
N PHE A 654 32.79 12.12 -43.33
CA PHE A 654 32.44 13.26 -42.47
C PHE A 654 33.62 14.18 -42.13
N GLY A 655 34.84 13.85 -42.55
CA GLY A 655 36.04 14.67 -42.36
C GLY A 655 36.63 14.62 -40.95
N VAL A 656 36.30 13.60 -40.16
CA VAL A 656 36.81 13.44 -38.79
C VAL A 656 38.24 12.94 -38.80
N ARG A 657 39.13 13.62 -38.07
CA ARG A 657 40.53 13.22 -37.90
C ARG A 657 40.70 12.24 -36.73
N PRO A 658 41.71 11.34 -36.74
CA PRO A 658 41.89 10.36 -35.67
C PRO A 658 42.05 10.96 -34.26
N ASN A 659 42.62 12.17 -34.14
CA ASN A 659 42.78 12.88 -32.86
C ASN A 659 41.49 13.51 -32.33
N GLU A 660 40.43 13.54 -33.12
CA GLU A 660 39.11 14.04 -32.74
C GLU A 660 38.21 12.94 -32.16
N ILE A 661 38.62 11.68 -32.26
CA ILE A 661 37.86 10.52 -31.75
C ILE A 661 37.85 10.53 -30.21
N VAL A 662 36.66 10.40 -29.65
CA VAL A 662 36.40 10.36 -28.20
C VAL A 662 36.11 8.93 -27.78
N ARG A 663 36.97 8.40 -26.92
CA ARG A 663 36.87 7.00 -26.46
C ARG A 663 35.86 6.79 -25.31
N GLY A 664 35.59 7.83 -24.53
CA GLY A 664 34.67 7.76 -23.38
C GLY A 664 33.18 7.90 -23.74
N GLU A 665 32.32 7.21 -22.98
CA GLU A 665 30.89 7.51 -22.93
C GLU A 665 30.64 8.93 -22.37
N TYR A 666 29.49 9.54 -22.66
CA TYR A 666 29.20 10.90 -22.14
C TYR A 666 29.18 10.96 -20.60
N VAL A 667 28.90 9.85 -19.93
CA VAL A 667 28.96 9.73 -18.47
C VAL A 667 30.41 9.70 -17.94
N ALA A 668 31.40 9.40 -18.79
CA ALA A 668 32.82 9.36 -18.43
C ALA A 668 33.56 10.68 -18.71
N LEU A 669 33.00 11.55 -19.56
CA LEU A 669 33.39 12.95 -19.74
C LEU A 669 32.87 13.76 -18.56
#